data_AF-A0A7J6IZA4-F1
#
_entry.id   AF-A0A7J6IZA4-F1
#
_cell.length_a   1.000
_cell.length_b   1.000
_cell.length_c   1.000
_cell.angle_alpha   90.00
_cell.angle_beta   90.00
_cell.angle_gamma   90.00
#
_symmetry.space_group_name_H-M   'P 1'
#
loop_
_entity.id
_entity.type
_entity.pdbx_description
1 polymer ?
#
loop_
_entity_poly.entity_id
_entity_poly.type
_entity_poly.pdbx_seq_one_letter_code
_entity_poly.pdbx_strand_id
1 'polypeptide(L)'
;MRVMATPRVGASLLAIASTASAAYVQFQDCYDAISSEVAASSNTRLTPEGLRAALDNSDAVTKLHLNFTGSYPGVKTCDLVPFSNVSATVEITSLTASKSYTVHNLTTSCHETNYPNHNVALIRHQMTFLLDPPSLIDSYDLNLHLSSSSQPFSCVAATITPALSPIAKSIAQYLPPATLLLTLLLALWHELLPLQVPSPTFNGPFISSPSPTHLTLISQCLTTIQFLFLSTSLTIPYPSFLRPLAAPSSWSTLMIPRGPVHSATPYFGLKDALYEVNGTLTASPGLELMTQILGAPVTPRSWANTLTLVGLLLLATAVAAQLALRRPSNRARAARLRGTTDPGLRGTVWTVLRVFLTYFLTPVAAWSTYQLTAAAFLPLYHTVLTALVVALLVAALWWGVTQNSPRNMGYLLLDASKTPQTPGRLSRSQDRYAMAMFALMFVRGAAVGGLQMAGAGVVQVLVLAACEVVQLLVMGFTWRCVPVLRVGGALSAARLVVLGIFVGFLPGVVGEVRTRNVLGLVVLGVHVVVVVGVFVVPGLVRVGILMARTWDVIRAEKKSERDGLEEYRLRRLDTGIVPETHPDSIVVSERPRCPSSLLMSPISTAPLRKSVRDDEASFRGHRLSLSISSNESSGSSVGEERHSEEVGGEVEDLGSPGFVYEARVGKRFSRASVLNYSRPLDGQPQTP
;
A
#
# COMPACT_ATOMS: atom_id res chain seq x y z
N MET A 1 -26.69 -22.31 0.55
CA MET A 1 -27.77 -22.59 1.52
C MET A 1 -27.29 -23.69 2.46
N ARG A 2 -27.39 -23.44 3.77
CA ARG A 2 -27.05 -24.32 4.92
C ARG A 2 -25.62 -24.90 5.00
N VAL A 3 -24.83 -24.34 5.92
CA VAL A 3 -24.20 -25.17 6.96
C VAL A 3 -24.42 -24.45 8.29
N MET A 4 -25.15 -25.13 9.18
CA MET A 4 -25.49 -24.73 10.54
C MET A 4 -24.27 -24.85 11.47
N ALA A 5 -24.26 -23.98 12.48
CA ALA A 5 -23.48 -24.10 13.70
C ALA A 5 -23.93 -25.29 14.55
N THR A 6 -23.03 -25.88 15.34
CA THR A 6 -23.15 -25.96 16.81
C THR A 6 -21.79 -26.30 17.47
N PRO A 7 -21.61 -25.96 18.78
CA PRO A 7 -20.33 -25.96 19.52
C PRO A 7 -20.29 -26.96 20.71
N ARG A 8 -19.19 -26.91 21.48
CA ARG A 8 -18.83 -27.68 22.72
C ARG A 8 -18.19 -29.04 22.38
N VAL A 9 -16.97 -29.35 22.83
CA VAL A 9 -16.54 -29.62 24.21
C VAL A 9 -15.01 -29.45 24.28
N GLY A 10 -14.51 -28.87 25.38
CA GLY A 10 -13.05 -28.84 25.65
C GLY A 10 -12.59 -27.70 26.56
N ALA A 11 -13.35 -27.39 27.61
CA ALA A 11 -12.88 -26.54 28.71
C ALA A 11 -12.48 -27.46 29.86
N SER A 12 -11.19 -27.73 30.02
CA SER A 12 -10.49 -28.09 31.27
C SER A 12 -9.07 -28.55 30.91
N LEU A 13 -8.08 -28.07 31.68
CA LEU A 13 -6.62 -28.31 31.57
C LEU A 13 -5.83 -27.29 30.74
N LEU A 14 -5.75 -26.05 31.23
CA LEU A 14 -4.63 -25.14 30.93
C LEU A 14 -4.42 -24.19 32.11
N ALA A 15 -4.08 -24.76 33.27
CA ALA A 15 -3.76 -23.99 34.46
C ALA A 15 -2.73 -24.73 35.32
N ILE A 16 -1.63 -25.20 34.74
CA ILE A 16 -0.39 -25.49 35.50
C ILE A 16 0.80 -25.08 34.63
N ALA A 17 1.46 -24.01 35.10
CA ALA A 17 2.81 -23.53 34.79
C ALA A 17 3.43 -23.90 33.42
N SER A 18 3.53 -22.92 32.54
CA SER A 18 4.57 -22.90 31.52
C SER A 18 5.25 -21.54 31.54
N THR A 19 6.45 -21.53 32.11
CA THR A 19 7.60 -20.67 31.79
C THR A 19 7.29 -19.34 31.09
N ALA A 20 7.70 -18.23 31.71
CA ALA A 20 7.66 -16.86 31.20
C ALA A 20 8.18 -16.72 29.75
N SER A 21 7.32 -17.08 28.79
CA SER A 21 7.40 -16.69 27.41
C SER A 21 6.98 -15.23 27.40
N ALA A 22 7.82 -14.40 26.82
CA ALA A 22 7.59 -12.97 26.69
C ALA A 22 7.95 -12.60 25.26
N ALA A 23 7.18 -11.70 24.65
CA ALA A 23 7.41 -11.18 23.32
C ALA A 23 8.66 -10.32 23.30
N TYR A 24 9.44 -10.40 22.22
CA TYR A 24 10.56 -9.49 22.01
C TYR A 24 10.05 -8.09 21.66
N VAL A 25 10.66 -7.07 22.26
CA VAL A 25 10.29 -5.66 22.09
C VAL A 25 11.48 -4.89 21.50
N GLN A 26 11.20 -3.95 20.59
CA GLN A 26 12.23 -3.05 20.09
C GLN A 26 12.70 -2.10 21.19
N PHE A 27 14.02 -1.99 21.33
CA PHE A 27 14.62 -1.10 22.31
C PHE A 27 15.80 -0.31 21.72
N GLN A 28 16.18 0.74 22.42
CA GLN A 28 17.31 1.61 22.13
C GLN A 28 18.01 1.97 23.44
N ASP A 29 19.35 1.88 23.45
CA ASP A 29 20.16 2.33 24.57
C ASP A 29 20.14 3.87 24.62
N CYS A 30 19.76 4.43 25.77
CA CYS A 30 19.70 5.86 26.03
C CYS A 30 20.73 6.33 27.07
N TYR A 31 21.69 5.47 27.43
CA TYR A 31 22.67 5.77 28.46
C TYR A 31 23.52 7.00 28.14
N ASP A 32 23.88 7.19 26.87
CA ASP A 32 24.72 8.31 26.43
C ASP A 32 24.03 9.68 26.57
N ALA A 33 22.68 9.72 26.64
CA ALA A 33 21.94 10.95 26.89
C ALA A 33 22.00 11.36 28.39
N ILE A 34 22.16 10.38 29.28
CA ILE A 34 22.24 10.58 30.74
C ILE A 34 23.67 10.89 31.18
N SER A 35 24.67 10.32 30.50
CA SER A 35 26.08 10.40 30.90
C SER A 35 26.74 11.76 30.67
N SER A 36 26.04 12.72 30.03
CA SER A 36 26.48 14.11 29.91
C SER A 36 26.72 14.79 31.28
N GLU A 37 26.10 14.29 32.35
CA GLU A 37 26.19 14.87 33.71
C GLU A 37 27.04 14.04 34.71
N VAL A 38 27.36 12.76 34.43
CA VAL A 38 28.04 11.86 35.39
C VAL A 38 29.12 11.03 34.69
N ALA A 39 30.17 11.71 34.22
CA ALA A 39 31.33 11.06 33.64
C ALA A 39 32.36 10.69 34.74
N ALA A 40 32.35 9.45 35.24
CA ALA A 40 33.52 8.78 35.85
C ALA A 40 33.23 7.36 36.38
N SER A 41 33.11 6.34 35.51
CA SER A 41 33.75 5.02 35.70
C SER A 41 33.27 4.07 34.59
N SER A 42 34.17 3.65 33.70
CA SER A 42 33.84 2.86 32.50
C SER A 42 33.47 1.38 32.75
N ASN A 43 33.41 0.92 34.00
CA ASN A 43 33.25 -0.50 34.35
C ASN A 43 31.89 -0.85 34.95
N THR A 44 31.00 0.12 35.12
CA THR A 44 29.67 -0.09 35.73
C THR A 44 28.51 0.01 34.73
N ARG A 45 28.76 0.26 33.44
CA ARG A 45 27.70 0.31 32.42
C ARG A 45 27.22 -1.10 32.07
N LEU A 46 25.93 -1.34 32.20
CA LEU A 46 25.28 -2.56 31.73
C LEU A 46 24.83 -2.36 30.28
N THR A 47 25.44 -3.11 29.34
CA THR A 47 25.05 -3.07 27.93
C THR A 47 23.78 -3.87 27.71
N PRO A 48 22.71 -3.28 27.16
CA PRO A 48 21.45 -3.98 26.95
C PRO A 48 21.57 -5.01 25.81
N GLU A 49 21.24 -6.27 26.10
CA GLU A 49 21.27 -7.38 25.12
C GLU A 49 19.86 -7.73 24.62
N GLY A 50 18.84 -7.46 25.42
CA GLY A 50 17.47 -7.77 25.06
C GLY A 50 16.45 -7.22 26.05
N LEU A 51 15.26 -6.95 25.54
CA LEU A 51 14.08 -6.63 26.34
C LEU A 51 12.92 -7.50 25.87
N ARG A 52 12.29 -8.19 26.83
CA ARG A 52 11.06 -8.94 26.57
C ARG A 52 9.93 -8.44 27.44
N ALA A 53 8.74 -8.39 26.89
CA ALA A 53 7.53 -7.97 27.59
C ALA A 53 6.41 -8.99 27.41
N ALA A 54 5.52 -9.08 28.39
CA ALA A 54 4.27 -9.81 28.29
C ALA A 54 3.16 -9.00 28.96
N LEU A 55 1.96 -9.05 28.38
CA LEU A 55 0.79 -8.35 28.91
C LEU A 55 -0.26 -9.38 29.33
N ASP A 56 -0.62 -9.37 30.62
CA ASP A 56 -1.67 -10.24 31.16
C ASP A 56 -2.90 -9.40 31.52
N ASN A 57 -4.07 -9.82 31.03
CA ASN A 57 -5.36 -9.13 31.17
C ASN A 57 -6.38 -9.95 32.00
N SER A 58 -5.92 -10.90 32.82
CA SER A 58 -6.76 -11.87 33.53
C SER A 58 -7.66 -11.29 34.63
N ASP A 59 -7.27 -10.19 35.31
CA ASP A 59 -7.88 -9.77 36.59
C ASP A 59 -8.46 -8.34 36.60
N ALA A 60 -9.13 -7.89 35.53
CA ALA A 60 -9.66 -6.51 35.36
C ALA A 60 -8.62 -5.36 35.43
N VAL A 61 -7.37 -5.69 35.75
CA VAL A 61 -6.19 -4.84 35.73
C VAL A 61 -5.18 -5.46 34.77
N THR A 62 -4.55 -4.64 33.95
CA THR A 62 -3.55 -5.09 32.99
C THR A 62 -2.18 -5.14 33.65
N LYS A 63 -1.57 -6.32 33.73
CA LYS A 63 -0.23 -6.53 34.28
C LYS A 63 0.80 -6.55 33.16
N LEU A 64 1.78 -5.66 33.20
CA LEU A 64 2.95 -5.67 32.31
C LEU A 64 4.13 -6.32 32.99
N HIS A 65 4.57 -7.45 32.44
CA HIS A 65 5.79 -8.13 32.85
C HIS A 65 6.93 -7.71 31.95
N LEU A 66 7.98 -7.11 32.50
CA LEU A 66 9.21 -6.76 31.79
C LEU A 66 10.35 -7.67 32.23
N ASN A 67 11.09 -8.16 31.25
CA ASN A 67 12.28 -8.98 31.39
C ASN A 67 13.41 -8.29 30.64
N PHE A 68 14.22 -7.54 31.36
CA PHE A 68 15.38 -6.86 30.82
C PHE A 68 16.61 -7.75 30.96
N THR A 69 17.38 -7.89 29.89
CA THR A 69 18.63 -8.66 29.87
C THR A 69 19.79 -7.80 29.40
N GLY A 70 20.90 -7.85 30.12
CA GLY A 70 22.12 -7.11 29.78
C GLY A 70 23.38 -7.85 30.21
N SER A 71 24.52 -7.33 29.76
CA SER A 71 25.85 -7.87 30.04
C SER A 71 26.79 -6.74 30.49
N TYR A 72 27.78 -7.06 31.34
CA TYR A 72 28.84 -6.12 31.68
C TYR A 72 30.07 -6.36 30.80
N PRO A 73 30.75 -5.30 30.33
CA PRO A 73 31.95 -5.46 29.53
C PRO A 73 33.04 -6.18 30.33
N GLY A 74 33.50 -7.32 29.81
CA GLY A 74 34.59 -8.11 30.41
C GLY A 74 34.17 -9.12 31.48
N VAL A 75 32.90 -9.14 31.91
CA VAL A 75 32.39 -10.09 32.91
C VAL A 75 31.91 -11.37 32.24
N LYS A 76 32.54 -12.50 32.58
CA LYS A 76 32.28 -13.82 31.97
C LYS A 76 31.52 -14.78 32.87
N THR A 77 31.63 -14.60 34.18
CA THR A 77 31.00 -15.46 35.19
C THR A 77 30.07 -14.67 36.10
N CYS A 78 29.06 -15.33 36.65
CA CYS A 78 28.05 -14.70 37.50
C CYS A 78 28.58 -14.26 38.87
N ASP A 79 29.70 -14.83 39.34
CA ASP A 79 30.30 -14.50 40.63
C ASP A 79 30.86 -13.07 40.70
N LEU A 80 31.18 -12.51 39.53
CA LEU A 80 31.77 -11.17 39.39
C LEU A 80 30.71 -10.07 39.20
N VAL A 81 29.43 -10.43 39.27
CA VAL A 81 28.32 -9.48 39.08
C VAL A 81 27.99 -8.80 40.41
N PRO A 82 27.99 -7.45 40.46
CA PRO A 82 27.61 -6.73 41.67
C PRO A 82 26.09 -6.79 41.89
N PHE A 83 25.62 -7.76 42.71
CA PHE A 83 24.24 -7.79 43.22
C PHE A 83 24.07 -6.75 44.34
N SER A 84 23.90 -5.49 43.96
CA SER A 84 23.56 -4.42 44.90
C SER A 84 22.08 -4.05 44.79
N ASN A 85 21.54 -3.28 45.74
CA ASN A 85 20.13 -2.85 45.78
C ASN A 85 19.72 -2.10 44.51
N VAL A 86 19.36 -2.85 43.46
CA VAL A 86 18.93 -2.29 42.18
C VAL A 86 17.52 -1.75 42.34
N SER A 87 17.34 -0.51 41.91
CA SER A 87 16.04 0.10 41.73
C SER A 87 15.82 0.43 40.25
N ALA A 88 14.59 0.28 39.81
CA ALA A 88 14.17 0.59 38.46
C ALA A 88 13.08 1.64 38.49
N THR A 89 13.27 2.70 37.71
CA THR A 89 12.25 3.70 37.48
C THR A 89 11.81 3.59 36.03
N VAL A 90 10.53 3.30 35.81
CA VAL A 90 9.94 3.16 34.48
C VAL A 90 8.94 4.28 34.27
N GLU A 91 9.19 5.12 33.28
CA GLU A 91 8.20 6.06 32.77
C GLU A 91 7.44 5.39 31.62
N ILE A 92 6.12 5.30 31.76
CA ILE A 92 5.21 4.77 30.75
C ILE A 92 4.39 5.93 30.20
N THR A 93 4.63 6.25 28.93
CA THR A 93 3.87 7.26 28.21
C THR A 93 2.85 6.59 27.30
N SER A 94 1.59 7.01 27.42
CA SER A 94 0.47 6.57 26.60
C SER A 94 -0.14 7.76 25.85
N LEU A 95 -1.19 7.53 25.06
CA LEU A 95 -1.87 8.60 24.30
C LEU A 95 -2.44 9.70 25.21
N THR A 96 -2.95 9.31 26.39
CA THR A 96 -3.73 10.16 27.29
C THR A 96 -2.96 10.60 28.53
N ALA A 97 -2.01 9.78 29.01
CA ALA A 97 -1.28 10.04 30.26
C ALA A 97 0.16 9.53 30.21
N SER A 98 1.05 10.20 30.94
CA SER A 98 2.35 9.64 31.37
C SER A 98 2.25 9.26 32.84
N LYS A 99 2.72 8.07 33.20
CA LYS A 99 2.84 7.61 34.59
C LYS A 99 4.24 7.06 34.83
N SER A 100 4.85 7.43 35.95
CA SER A 100 6.14 6.90 36.38
C SER A 100 5.94 5.91 37.53
N TYR A 101 6.65 4.80 37.45
CA TYR A 101 6.61 3.72 38.43
C TYR A 101 8.03 3.43 38.93
N THR A 102 8.20 3.36 40.24
CA THR A 102 9.49 3.07 40.88
C THR A 102 9.40 1.76 41.64
N VAL A 103 10.27 0.81 41.32
CA VAL A 103 10.36 -0.49 42.00
C VAL A 103 11.73 -0.62 42.63
N HIS A 104 11.76 -0.94 43.93
CA HIS A 104 12.98 -1.23 44.68
C HIS A 104 13.13 -2.75 44.84
N ASN A 105 14.37 -3.22 44.97
CA ASN A 105 14.71 -4.63 45.21
C ASN A 105 14.20 -5.57 44.11
N LEU A 106 14.68 -5.36 42.88
CA LEU A 106 14.30 -6.17 41.73
C LEU A 106 14.79 -7.63 41.86
N THR A 107 13.99 -8.56 41.36
CA THR A 107 14.42 -9.95 41.18
C THR A 107 15.45 -10.02 40.05
N THR A 108 16.70 -10.27 40.42
CA THR A 108 17.83 -10.39 39.49
C THR A 108 18.27 -11.84 39.40
N SER A 109 18.36 -12.38 38.18
CA SER A 109 19.00 -13.67 37.93
C SER A 109 20.17 -13.51 36.98
N CYS A 110 21.18 -14.36 37.11
CA CYS A 110 22.33 -14.38 36.22
C CYS A 110 22.45 -15.75 35.56
N HIS A 111 22.76 -15.77 34.26
CA HIS A 111 22.96 -16.98 33.49
C HIS A 111 24.22 -16.84 32.63
N GLU A 112 25.10 -17.83 32.70
CA GLU A 112 26.31 -17.88 31.88
C GLU A 112 25.97 -18.49 30.51
N THR A 113 26.39 -17.82 29.43
CA THR A 113 26.20 -18.36 28.08
C THR A 113 27.55 -18.58 27.43
N ASN A 114 27.73 -19.79 26.89
CA ASN A 114 28.92 -20.18 26.16
C ASN A 114 28.61 -20.06 24.66
N TYR A 115 28.93 -18.91 24.07
CA TYR A 115 28.91 -18.76 22.62
C TYR A 115 30.23 -19.27 22.04
N PRO A 116 30.23 -19.87 20.84
CA PRO A 116 31.47 -20.21 20.16
C PRO A 116 32.31 -18.94 20.00
N ASN A 117 33.41 -18.86 20.75
CA ASN A 117 34.40 -17.78 20.88
C ASN A 117 34.21 -16.73 21.99
N HIS A 118 33.09 -16.66 22.70
CA HIS A 118 32.91 -15.70 23.82
C HIS A 118 32.00 -16.23 24.93
N ASN A 119 32.52 -16.26 26.16
CA ASN A 119 31.70 -16.48 27.37
C ASN A 119 31.19 -15.13 27.87
N VAL A 120 29.89 -15.02 28.11
CA VAL A 120 29.26 -13.80 28.62
C VAL A 120 28.29 -14.18 29.75
N ALA A 121 28.37 -13.46 30.86
CA ALA A 121 27.38 -13.52 31.93
C ALA A 121 26.21 -12.59 31.57
N LEU A 122 25.02 -13.17 31.36
CA LEU A 122 23.79 -12.44 31.08
C LEU A 122 23.03 -12.23 32.39
N ILE A 123 22.76 -10.98 32.71
CA ILE A 123 21.99 -10.59 33.88
C ILE A 123 20.57 -10.28 33.43
N ARG A 124 19.60 -10.83 34.14
CA ARG A 124 18.18 -10.67 33.89
C ARG A 124 17.51 -9.97 35.07
N HIS A 125 16.87 -8.84 34.79
CA HIS A 125 16.04 -8.11 35.74
C HIS A 125 14.57 -8.32 35.39
N GLN A 126 13.79 -8.84 36.35
CA GLN A 126 12.35 -9.07 36.18
C GLN A 126 11.54 -8.01 36.93
N MET A 127 10.54 -7.45 36.28
CA MET A 127 9.71 -6.37 36.82
C MET A 127 8.25 -6.57 36.42
N THR A 128 7.33 -6.15 37.28
CA THR A 128 5.89 -6.22 37.02
C THR A 128 5.21 -4.92 37.38
N PHE A 129 4.43 -4.36 36.45
CA PHE A 129 3.72 -3.09 36.61
C PHE A 129 2.22 -3.27 36.39
N LEU A 130 1.43 -2.45 37.07
CA LEU A 130 -0.03 -2.40 36.90
C LEU A 130 -0.40 -1.21 36.03
N LEU A 131 -1.04 -1.50 34.90
CA LEU A 131 -1.52 -0.53 33.92
C LEU A 131 -3.04 -0.41 33.98
N ASP A 132 -3.51 0.75 33.55
CA ASP A 132 -4.91 0.95 33.23
C ASP A 132 -5.28 0.06 32.02
N PRO A 133 -6.54 -0.40 31.92
CA PRO A 133 -6.97 -1.25 30.82
C PRO A 133 -6.76 -0.56 29.46
N PRO A 134 -6.29 -1.30 28.44
CA PRO A 134 -5.93 -0.72 27.16
C PRO A 134 -7.15 -0.18 26.38
N SER A 135 -6.98 0.96 25.73
CA SER A 135 -7.98 1.58 24.86
C SER A 135 -8.05 0.92 23.47
N LEU A 136 -8.89 1.46 22.56
CA LEU A 136 -9.14 0.89 21.24
C LEU A 136 -7.86 0.72 20.39
N ILE A 137 -6.93 1.67 20.51
CA ILE A 137 -5.64 1.76 19.83
C ILE A 137 -4.64 2.34 20.83
N ASP A 138 -3.94 1.47 21.56
CA ASP A 138 -2.90 1.89 22.50
C ASP A 138 -1.50 1.61 21.96
N SER A 139 -0.58 2.49 22.31
CA SER A 139 0.86 2.35 22.18
C SER A 139 1.49 2.85 23.45
N TYR A 140 2.41 2.07 24.02
CA TYR A 140 3.13 2.45 25.23
C TYR A 140 4.60 2.65 24.89
N ASP A 141 5.10 3.86 25.12
CA ASP A 141 6.52 4.12 25.05
C ASP A 141 7.07 4.13 26.48
N LEU A 142 8.13 3.33 26.67
CA LEU A 142 8.76 3.05 27.94
C LEU A 142 10.15 3.68 27.98
N ASN A 143 10.44 4.42 29.04
CA ASN A 143 11.79 4.79 29.43
C ASN A 143 12.14 4.09 30.74
N LEU A 144 13.00 3.08 30.67
CA LEU A 144 13.49 2.31 31.80
C LEU A 144 14.85 2.84 32.22
N HIS A 145 14.95 3.32 33.45
CA HIS A 145 16.21 3.69 34.08
C HIS A 145 16.51 2.72 35.23
N LEU A 146 17.70 2.16 35.20
CA LEU A 146 18.21 1.27 36.23
C LEU A 146 19.30 1.99 37.02
N SER A 147 19.12 2.03 38.34
CA SER A 147 20.08 2.64 39.25
C SER A 147 20.42 1.73 40.42
N SER A 148 21.67 1.80 40.86
CA SER A 148 22.15 1.15 42.07
C SER A 148 22.63 2.22 43.03
N SER A 149 22.11 2.23 44.26
CA SER A 149 22.48 3.22 45.29
C SER A 149 22.49 4.67 44.75
N SER A 150 21.45 5.05 44.00
CA SER A 150 21.27 6.34 43.30
C SER A 150 22.17 6.65 42.09
N GLN A 151 23.04 5.74 41.67
CA GLN A 151 23.84 5.90 40.44
C GLN A 151 23.20 5.16 39.25
N PRO A 152 22.93 5.83 38.11
CA PRO A 152 22.37 5.18 36.92
C PRO A 152 23.44 4.35 36.20
N PHE A 153 23.13 3.08 35.94
CA PHE A 153 24.05 2.15 35.26
C PHE A 153 23.51 1.62 33.93
N SER A 154 22.22 1.84 33.65
CA SER A 154 21.61 1.50 32.37
C SER A 154 20.37 2.36 32.09
N CYS A 155 20.16 2.70 30.81
CA CYS A 155 18.95 3.35 30.32
C CYS A 155 18.49 2.67 29.04
N VAL A 156 17.22 2.33 28.99
CA VAL A 156 16.61 1.70 27.82
C VAL A 156 15.29 2.39 27.48
N ALA A 157 15.20 2.90 26.26
CA ALA A 157 13.95 3.34 25.67
C ALA A 157 13.36 2.21 24.82
N ALA A 158 12.08 1.91 24.98
CA ALA A 158 11.42 0.82 24.25
C ALA A 158 9.98 1.17 23.90
N THR A 159 9.48 0.64 22.79
CA THR A 159 8.10 0.88 22.35
C THR A 159 7.33 -0.42 22.34
N ILE A 160 6.29 -0.52 23.17
CA ILE A 160 5.42 -1.68 23.25
C ILE A 160 4.16 -1.45 22.42
N THR A 161 3.78 -2.47 21.65
CA THR A 161 2.56 -2.46 20.86
C THR A 161 1.62 -3.55 21.36
N PRO A 162 0.58 -3.20 22.15
CA PRO A 162 -0.41 -4.17 22.59
C PRO A 162 -1.23 -4.73 21.42
N ALA A 163 -1.89 -5.85 21.65
CA ALA A 163 -2.86 -6.40 20.73
C ALA A 163 -3.94 -5.36 20.41
N LEU A 164 -4.25 -5.20 19.12
CA LEU A 164 -5.34 -4.34 18.69
C LEU A 164 -6.67 -4.82 19.29
N SER A 165 -7.53 -3.87 19.66
CA SER A 165 -8.90 -4.22 20.04
C SER A 165 -9.60 -5.02 18.93
N PRO A 166 -10.51 -5.95 19.26
CA PRO A 166 -11.19 -6.77 18.26
C PRO A 166 -11.88 -5.95 17.16
N ILE A 167 -12.42 -4.79 17.52
CA ILE A 167 -13.09 -3.86 16.59
C ILE A 167 -12.07 -3.24 15.64
N ALA A 168 -10.98 -2.65 16.15
CA ALA A 168 -9.95 -2.03 15.32
C ALA A 168 -9.31 -3.05 14.37
N LYS A 169 -9.01 -4.25 14.87
CA LYS A 169 -8.49 -5.37 14.08
C LYS A 169 -9.45 -5.76 12.95
N SER A 170 -10.75 -5.88 13.24
CA SER A 170 -11.78 -6.22 12.26
C SER A 170 -11.88 -5.16 11.15
N ILE A 171 -11.93 -3.88 11.53
CA ILE A 171 -11.98 -2.77 10.56
C ILE A 171 -10.74 -2.78 9.67
N ALA A 172 -9.54 -2.88 10.25
CA ALA A 172 -8.29 -2.91 9.50
C ALA A 172 -8.21 -4.10 8.54
N GLN A 173 -8.73 -5.26 8.94
CA GLN A 173 -8.70 -6.49 8.14
C GLN A 173 -9.72 -6.47 6.99
N TYR A 174 -10.94 -5.99 7.23
CA TYR A 174 -12.04 -6.11 6.27
C TYR A 174 -12.29 -4.86 5.42
N LEU A 175 -11.97 -3.66 5.91
CA LEU A 175 -12.26 -2.42 5.18
C LEU A 175 -11.53 -2.37 3.82
N PRO A 176 -10.20 -2.55 3.72
CA PRO A 176 -9.51 -2.52 2.43
C PRO A 176 -10.04 -3.52 1.40
N PRO A 177 -10.16 -4.84 1.69
CA PRO A 177 -10.65 -5.80 0.70
C PRO A 177 -12.13 -5.57 0.34
N ALA A 178 -12.98 -5.14 1.29
CA ALA A 178 -14.37 -4.81 1.01
C ALA A 178 -14.48 -3.63 0.02
N THR A 179 -13.63 -2.59 0.18
CA THR A 179 -13.62 -1.46 -0.76
C THR A 179 -13.18 -1.86 -2.16
N LEU A 180 -12.15 -2.71 -2.27
CA LEU A 180 -11.70 -3.22 -3.57
C LEU A 180 -12.81 -4.08 -4.22
N LEU A 181 -13.43 -4.98 -3.45
CA LEU A 181 -14.53 -5.83 -3.92
C LEU A 181 -15.71 -5.00 -4.42
N LEU A 182 -16.10 -3.95 -3.69
CA LEU A 182 -17.15 -3.02 -4.11
C LEU A 182 -16.84 -2.40 -5.48
N THR A 183 -15.62 -1.88 -5.67
CA THR A 183 -15.22 -1.30 -6.96
C THR A 183 -15.19 -2.32 -8.10
N LEU A 184 -14.78 -3.56 -7.81
CA LEU A 184 -14.76 -4.66 -8.78
C LEU A 184 -16.17 -5.09 -9.18
N LEU A 185 -17.09 -5.21 -8.21
CA LEU A 185 -18.48 -5.56 -8.47
C LEU A 185 -19.19 -4.48 -9.30
N LEU A 186 -18.93 -3.21 -9.03
CA LEU A 186 -19.43 -2.10 -9.83
C LEU A 186 -18.94 -2.16 -11.29
N ALA A 187 -17.65 -2.44 -11.48
CA ALA A 187 -17.06 -2.65 -12.79
C ALA A 187 -17.74 -3.80 -13.54
N LEU A 188 -17.91 -4.94 -12.85
CA LEU A 188 -18.51 -6.13 -13.40
C LEU A 188 -20.00 -5.90 -13.75
N TRP A 189 -20.77 -5.26 -12.88
CA TRP A 189 -22.18 -5.00 -13.12
C TRP A 189 -22.41 -4.13 -14.36
N HIS A 190 -21.59 -3.09 -14.52
CA HIS A 190 -21.67 -2.23 -15.70
C HIS A 190 -21.31 -2.95 -17.00
N GLU A 191 -20.42 -3.95 -16.91
CA GLU A 191 -20.02 -4.75 -18.06
C GLU A 191 -21.05 -5.82 -18.45
N LEU A 192 -21.79 -6.39 -17.48
CA LEU A 192 -22.80 -7.41 -17.75
C LEU A 192 -24.15 -6.84 -18.18
N LEU A 193 -24.52 -5.68 -17.67
CA LEU A 193 -25.77 -5.01 -18.02
C LEU A 193 -25.45 -3.84 -18.94
N PRO A 194 -25.52 -4.01 -20.28
CA PRO A 194 -25.41 -2.92 -21.24
C PRO A 194 -26.68 -2.06 -21.22
N LEU A 195 -27.13 -1.68 -20.02
CA LEU A 195 -28.00 -0.54 -19.87
C LEU A 195 -27.15 0.64 -20.36
N GLN A 196 -27.61 1.34 -21.39
CA GLN A 196 -27.03 2.60 -21.84
C GLN A 196 -27.17 3.61 -20.68
N VAL A 197 -26.25 3.51 -19.71
CA VAL A 197 -26.14 4.40 -18.58
C VAL A 197 -25.08 5.40 -18.98
N PRO A 198 -25.45 6.65 -19.35
CA PRO A 198 -24.52 7.75 -19.23
C PRO A 198 -24.05 7.72 -17.79
N SER A 199 -22.77 7.45 -17.58
CA SER A 199 -22.19 7.50 -16.25
C SER A 199 -22.52 8.88 -15.68
N PRO A 200 -23.21 8.97 -14.53
CA PRO A 200 -23.47 10.28 -13.95
C PRO A 200 -22.10 10.92 -13.69
N THR A 201 -21.81 12.02 -14.38
CA THR A 201 -20.74 12.94 -13.99
C THR A 201 -21.10 13.41 -12.60
N PHE A 202 -20.46 12.81 -11.60
CA PHE A 202 -20.58 13.28 -10.23
C PHE A 202 -19.80 14.60 -10.17
N ASN A 203 -20.50 15.69 -10.43
CA ASN A 203 -20.05 17.02 -10.09
C ASN A 203 -20.39 17.22 -8.62
N GLY A 204 -19.52 16.70 -7.74
CA GLY A 204 -19.56 17.12 -6.34
C GLY A 204 -19.17 18.60 -6.24
N PRO A 205 -19.48 19.30 -5.13
CA PRO A 205 -19.15 20.73 -4.99
C PRO A 205 -17.66 21.05 -5.13
N PHE A 206 -16.77 20.06 -4.98
CA PHE A 206 -15.31 20.24 -4.94
C PHE A 206 -14.52 19.41 -5.98
N ILE A 207 -15.13 18.42 -6.65
CA ILE A 207 -14.43 17.50 -7.56
C ILE A 207 -15.30 17.29 -8.79
N SER A 208 -14.79 17.64 -9.96
CA SER A 208 -15.44 17.40 -11.25
C SER A 208 -14.72 16.25 -11.94
N SER A 209 -15.42 15.13 -12.15
CA SER A 209 -14.88 14.00 -12.89
C SER A 209 -15.73 13.70 -14.14
N PRO A 210 -15.14 13.68 -15.36
CA PRO A 210 -15.63 12.74 -16.36
C PRO A 210 -15.58 11.34 -15.74
N SER A 211 -16.53 10.48 -16.09
CA SER A 211 -16.69 9.18 -15.44
C SER A 211 -15.46 8.30 -15.64
N PRO A 212 -14.69 7.97 -14.57
CA PRO A 212 -13.55 7.07 -14.67
C PRO A 212 -13.97 5.76 -15.31
N THR A 213 -13.26 5.34 -16.36
CA THR A 213 -13.39 3.97 -16.86
C THR A 213 -13.19 3.01 -15.68
N HIS A 214 -14.01 1.97 -15.59
CA HIS A 214 -14.04 1.08 -14.42
C HIS A 214 -12.69 0.49 -14.02
N LEU A 215 -11.77 0.31 -14.99
CA LEU A 215 -10.42 -0.18 -14.74
C LEU A 215 -9.52 0.85 -14.05
N THR A 216 -9.66 2.15 -14.37
CA THR A 216 -8.90 3.22 -13.70
C THR A 216 -9.28 3.32 -12.21
N LEU A 217 -10.56 3.10 -11.88
CA LEU A 217 -11.04 3.13 -10.49
C LEU A 217 -10.47 1.98 -9.66
N ILE A 218 -10.43 0.75 -10.23
CA ILE A 218 -9.82 -0.41 -9.58
C ILE A 218 -8.33 -0.16 -9.32
N SER A 219 -7.61 0.39 -10.32
CA SER A 219 -6.18 0.71 -10.18
C SER A 219 -5.94 1.75 -9.10
N GLN A 220 -6.74 2.81 -9.06
CA GLN A 220 -6.66 3.85 -8.03
C GLN A 220 -6.97 3.32 -6.63
N CYS A 221 -7.96 2.45 -6.49
CA CYS A 221 -8.29 1.81 -5.21
C CYS A 221 -7.15 0.91 -4.74
N LEU A 222 -6.66 0.01 -5.61
CA LEU A 222 -5.57 -0.90 -5.27
C LEU A 222 -4.29 -0.14 -4.90
N THR A 223 -3.90 0.87 -5.69
CA THR A 223 -2.70 1.67 -5.40
C THR A 223 -2.80 2.47 -4.11
N THR A 224 -4.01 2.87 -3.69
CA THR A 224 -4.24 3.51 -2.39
C THR A 224 -4.01 2.54 -1.23
N ILE A 225 -4.51 1.31 -1.35
CA ILE A 225 -4.29 0.26 -0.35
C ILE A 225 -2.82 -0.16 -0.30
N GLN A 226 -2.18 -0.32 -1.47
CA GLN A 226 -0.75 -0.60 -1.55
C GLN A 226 0.08 0.51 -0.91
N PHE A 227 -0.30 1.77 -1.11
CA PHE A 227 0.37 2.90 -0.48
C PHE A 227 0.23 2.85 1.04
N LEU A 228 -0.94 2.50 1.61
CA LEU A 228 -1.10 2.31 3.06
C LEU A 228 -0.08 1.29 3.62
N PHE A 229 0.06 0.14 2.96
CA PHE A 229 1.03 -0.88 3.38
C PHE A 229 2.48 -0.41 3.22
N LEU A 230 2.85 0.09 2.03
CA LEU A 230 4.24 0.45 1.70
C LEU A 230 4.72 1.71 2.43
N SER A 231 3.83 2.65 2.72
CA SER A 231 4.15 3.86 3.49
C SER A 231 4.36 3.57 4.97
N THR A 232 3.74 2.54 5.52
CA THR A 232 3.95 2.11 6.92
C THR A 232 5.13 1.16 7.09
N SER A 233 5.70 0.65 5.99
CA SER A 233 6.90 -0.17 5.97
C SER A 233 8.19 0.60 5.65
N LEU A 234 8.17 1.95 5.72
CA LEU A 234 9.39 2.77 5.62
C LEU A 234 10.25 2.63 6.90
N THR A 235 11.56 2.89 6.76
CA THR A 235 12.53 2.81 7.87
C THR A 235 12.52 4.11 8.68
N ILE A 236 11.40 4.38 9.36
CA ILE A 236 11.13 5.59 10.15
C ILE A 236 10.57 5.17 11.52
N PRO A 237 10.86 5.89 12.63
CA PRO A 237 10.28 5.61 13.94
C PRO A 237 8.82 6.04 14.02
N TYR A 238 7.94 5.28 13.35
CA TYR A 238 6.50 5.44 13.43
C TYR A 238 5.97 5.17 14.84
N PRO A 239 4.83 5.76 15.20
CA PRO A 239 4.10 5.30 16.37
C PRO A 239 3.73 3.83 16.20
N SER A 240 3.89 3.08 17.28
CA SER A 240 3.96 1.62 17.22
C SER A 240 2.67 0.96 16.74
N PHE A 241 1.51 1.57 17.02
CA PHE A 241 0.19 1.11 16.60
C PHE A 241 -0.07 1.17 15.08
N LEU A 242 0.66 2.01 14.33
CA LEU A 242 0.36 2.28 12.92
C LEU A 242 0.67 1.06 12.04
N ARG A 243 1.75 0.34 12.33
CA ARG A 243 2.17 -0.83 11.54
C ARG A 243 1.18 -2.00 11.66
N PRO A 244 0.74 -2.44 12.86
CA PRO A 244 -0.27 -3.49 12.98
C PRO A 244 -1.61 -3.18 12.32
N LEU A 245 -2.01 -1.90 12.25
CA LEU A 245 -3.24 -1.49 11.56
C LEU A 245 -3.11 -1.57 10.04
N ALA A 246 -1.93 -1.29 9.49
CA ALA A 246 -1.69 -1.39 8.05
C ALA A 246 -1.31 -2.81 7.62
N ALA A 247 -0.78 -3.64 8.51
CA ALA A 247 -0.33 -4.99 8.21
C ALA A 247 -1.38 -5.86 7.48
N PRO A 248 -2.66 -5.92 7.88
CA PRO A 248 -3.68 -6.72 7.17
C PRO A 248 -3.87 -6.36 5.69
N SER A 249 -3.39 -5.20 5.24
CA SER A 249 -3.44 -4.79 3.83
C SER A 249 -2.29 -5.35 2.98
N SER A 250 -1.42 -6.20 3.53
CA SER A 250 -0.25 -6.78 2.85
C SER A 250 -0.60 -7.53 1.56
N TRP A 251 -1.76 -8.18 1.50
CA TRP A 251 -2.22 -8.93 0.32
C TRP A 251 -2.29 -8.05 -0.95
N SER A 252 -2.50 -6.74 -0.79
CA SER A 252 -2.53 -5.79 -1.91
C SER A 252 -1.17 -5.66 -2.62
N THR A 253 -0.09 -6.03 -1.93
CA THR A 253 1.29 -6.05 -2.45
C THR A 253 1.76 -7.43 -2.87
N LEU A 254 0.85 -8.42 -2.94
CA LEU A 254 1.14 -9.84 -3.17
C LEU A 254 2.00 -10.47 -2.06
N MET A 255 2.00 -9.86 -0.87
CA MET A 255 2.59 -10.44 0.33
C MET A 255 1.50 -11.10 1.17
N ILE A 256 1.57 -12.42 1.30
CA ILE A 256 0.65 -13.21 2.12
C ILE A 256 1.43 -13.80 3.31
N PRO A 257 0.93 -13.73 4.54
CA PRO A 257 1.62 -14.26 5.73
C PRO A 257 1.96 -15.75 5.62
N ARG A 258 1.10 -16.54 4.96
CA ARG A 258 1.36 -17.94 4.63
C ARG A 258 1.33 -18.10 3.12
N GLY A 259 2.50 -18.13 2.51
CA GLY A 259 2.63 -18.26 1.06
C GLY A 259 2.61 -19.71 0.57
N PRO A 260 2.56 -19.90 -0.76
CA PRO A 260 2.43 -21.21 -1.39
C PRO A 260 3.71 -22.06 -1.32
N VAL A 261 4.90 -21.45 -1.28
CA VAL A 261 6.19 -22.16 -1.29
C VAL A 261 6.72 -22.33 0.13
N HIS A 262 6.70 -21.26 0.91
CA HIS A 262 7.17 -21.23 2.28
C HIS A 262 6.03 -20.81 3.22
N SER A 263 5.50 -21.79 3.96
CA SER A 263 4.44 -21.59 4.95
C SER A 263 4.94 -21.53 6.39
N ALA A 264 6.12 -22.10 6.66
CA ALA A 264 6.74 -22.10 7.98
C ALA A 264 7.37 -20.74 8.29
N THR A 265 7.06 -20.21 9.48
CA THR A 265 7.49 -18.90 9.96
C THR A 265 8.19 -19.04 11.31
N PRO A 266 9.34 -18.37 11.52
CA PRO A 266 9.94 -18.23 12.85
C PRO A 266 9.29 -17.11 13.67
N TYR A 267 8.46 -16.26 13.05
CA TYR A 267 7.82 -15.12 13.70
C TYR A 267 6.41 -15.47 14.12
N PHE A 268 6.08 -15.16 15.38
CA PHE A 268 4.75 -15.41 15.93
C PHE A 268 3.74 -14.32 15.53
N GLY A 269 4.19 -13.11 15.21
CA GLY A 269 3.32 -11.96 14.97
C GLY A 269 2.74 -11.40 16.26
N LEU A 270 1.75 -12.09 16.82
CA LEU A 270 1.16 -11.76 18.12
C LEU A 270 1.53 -12.82 19.14
N LYS A 271 2.15 -12.40 20.24
CA LYS A 271 2.61 -13.27 21.32
C LYS A 271 2.41 -12.59 22.66
N ASP A 272 1.82 -13.29 23.63
CA ASP A 272 1.58 -12.77 25.00
C ASP A 272 0.86 -11.40 25.01
N ALA A 273 -0.16 -11.28 24.16
CA ALA A 273 -0.96 -10.07 23.91
C ALA A 273 -0.19 -8.84 23.40
N LEU A 274 1.04 -9.01 22.90
CA LEU A 274 1.87 -7.98 22.30
C LEU A 274 2.30 -8.39 20.87
N TYR A 275 2.53 -7.40 20.00
CA TYR A 275 3.18 -7.68 18.72
C TYR A 275 4.68 -7.88 18.92
N GLU A 276 5.18 -9.06 18.55
CA GLU A 276 6.59 -9.39 18.68
C GLU A 276 7.40 -8.77 17.54
N VAL A 277 8.38 -7.96 17.89
CA VAL A 277 9.25 -7.30 16.92
C VAL A 277 10.69 -7.36 17.42
N ASN A 278 11.52 -8.13 16.72
CA ASN A 278 12.93 -8.27 16.96
C ASN A 278 13.74 -7.25 16.15
N GLY A 279 14.40 -6.34 16.86
CA GLY A 279 15.22 -5.30 16.26
C GLY A 279 15.50 -4.12 17.19
N THR A 280 16.31 -3.17 16.71
CA THR A 280 16.50 -1.88 17.38
C THR A 280 15.56 -0.84 16.79
N LEU A 281 15.25 0.19 17.57
CA LEU A 281 14.24 1.19 17.20
C LEU A 281 14.58 1.95 15.89
N THR A 282 15.86 2.12 15.57
CA THR A 282 16.33 2.98 14.46
C THR A 282 17.14 2.25 13.37
N ALA A 283 17.60 1.02 13.60
CA ALA A 283 18.45 0.32 12.63
C ALA A 283 17.74 -0.81 11.85
N SER A 284 16.53 -1.21 12.28
CA SER A 284 15.83 -2.34 11.66
C SER A 284 15.02 -1.92 10.42
N PRO A 285 15.17 -2.62 9.27
CA PRO A 285 14.49 -2.26 8.02
C PRO A 285 12.96 -2.39 8.10
N GLY A 286 12.22 -1.39 7.63
CA GLY A 286 10.76 -1.33 7.82
C GLY A 286 9.97 -2.49 7.18
N LEU A 287 10.43 -3.06 6.04
CA LEU A 287 9.79 -4.24 5.44
C LEU A 287 9.98 -5.50 6.30
N GLU A 288 11.14 -5.65 6.94
CA GLU A 288 11.42 -6.76 7.87
C GLU A 288 10.49 -6.70 9.09
N LEU A 289 10.35 -5.52 9.71
CA LEU A 289 9.41 -5.34 10.83
C LEU A 289 7.98 -5.71 10.44
N MET A 290 7.56 -5.33 9.23
CA MET A 290 6.22 -5.68 8.75
C MET A 290 6.03 -7.19 8.61
N THR A 291 7.06 -7.93 8.18
CA THR A 291 7.00 -9.40 8.14
C THR A 291 6.90 -10.04 9.52
N GLN A 292 7.58 -9.47 10.52
CA GLN A 292 7.52 -9.93 11.90
C GLN A 292 6.13 -9.70 12.50
N ILE A 293 5.57 -8.50 12.34
CA ILE A 293 4.20 -8.15 12.81
C ILE A 293 3.14 -9.04 12.18
N LEU A 294 3.30 -9.38 10.90
CA LEU A 294 2.41 -10.29 10.18
C LEU A 294 2.54 -11.76 10.60
N GLY A 295 3.63 -12.12 11.29
CA GLY A 295 4.02 -13.52 11.47
C GLY A 295 4.34 -14.21 10.13
N ALA A 296 4.80 -13.46 9.13
CA ALA A 296 5.19 -14.00 7.83
C ALA A 296 6.60 -14.63 7.91
N PRO A 297 6.99 -15.51 6.98
CA PRO A 297 8.37 -15.96 6.87
C PRO A 297 9.36 -14.80 6.73
N VAL A 298 10.63 -15.05 7.07
CA VAL A 298 11.75 -14.12 6.86
C VAL A 298 11.71 -13.49 5.46
N THR A 299 12.14 -12.25 5.34
CA THR A 299 11.99 -11.45 4.11
C THR A 299 12.44 -12.14 2.81
N PRO A 300 13.55 -12.91 2.72
CA PRO A 300 13.91 -13.63 1.49
C PRO A 300 12.88 -14.70 1.10
N ARG A 301 12.34 -15.44 2.07
CA ARG A 301 11.30 -16.47 1.84
C ARG A 301 9.96 -15.83 1.47
N SER A 302 9.63 -14.71 2.11
CA SER A 302 8.44 -13.92 1.76
C SER A 302 8.53 -13.38 0.33
N TRP A 303 9.70 -12.89 -0.11
CA TRP A 303 9.92 -12.49 -1.50
C TRP A 303 9.74 -13.64 -2.50
N ALA A 304 10.24 -14.84 -2.20
CA ALA A 304 10.03 -16.02 -3.05
C ALA A 304 8.54 -16.39 -3.18
N ASN A 305 7.78 -16.30 -2.09
CA ASN A 305 6.32 -16.46 -2.11
C ASN A 305 5.65 -15.40 -3.00
N THR A 306 6.04 -14.13 -2.86
CA THR A 306 5.54 -13.02 -3.68
C THR A 306 5.84 -13.25 -5.16
N LEU A 307 7.05 -13.67 -5.52
CA LEU A 307 7.41 -13.96 -6.92
C LEU A 307 6.61 -15.13 -7.50
N THR A 308 6.32 -16.13 -6.67
CA THR A 308 5.45 -17.26 -7.06
C THR A 308 4.02 -16.78 -7.33
N LEU A 309 3.48 -15.92 -6.46
CA LEU A 309 2.16 -15.32 -6.66
C LEU A 309 2.10 -14.42 -7.91
N VAL A 310 3.19 -13.70 -8.21
CA VAL A 310 3.34 -12.96 -9.47
C VAL A 310 3.22 -13.90 -10.67
N GLY A 311 3.95 -15.02 -10.66
CA GLY A 311 3.87 -16.02 -11.73
C GLY A 311 2.47 -16.61 -11.91
N LEU A 312 1.81 -16.97 -10.80
CA LEU A 312 0.43 -17.48 -10.81
C LEU A 312 -0.56 -16.44 -11.34
N LEU A 313 -0.40 -15.17 -10.96
CA LEU A 313 -1.27 -14.09 -11.42
C LEU A 313 -1.08 -13.81 -12.92
N LEU A 314 0.16 -13.83 -13.41
CA LEU A 314 0.46 -13.70 -14.84
C LEU A 314 -0.15 -14.87 -15.64
N LEU A 315 -0.06 -16.11 -15.13
CA LEU A 315 -0.70 -17.26 -15.76
C LEU A 315 -2.23 -17.15 -15.77
N ALA A 316 -2.83 -16.81 -14.62
CA ALA A 316 -4.28 -16.67 -14.49
C ALA A 316 -4.84 -15.58 -15.42
N THR A 317 -4.16 -14.43 -15.50
CA THR A 317 -4.55 -13.35 -16.41
C THR A 317 -4.34 -13.71 -17.89
N ALA A 318 -3.30 -14.48 -18.22
CA ALA A 318 -3.11 -15.00 -19.57
C ALA A 318 -4.21 -15.98 -19.99
N VAL A 319 -4.59 -16.90 -19.11
CA VAL A 319 -5.70 -17.84 -19.36
C VAL A 319 -7.02 -17.08 -19.51
N ALA A 320 -7.30 -16.13 -18.62
CA ALA A 320 -8.49 -15.29 -18.70
C ALA A 320 -8.55 -14.47 -20.00
N ALA A 321 -7.42 -13.90 -20.41
CA ALA A 321 -7.32 -13.20 -21.69
C ALA A 321 -7.64 -14.16 -22.85
N GLN A 322 -6.98 -15.32 -22.93
CA GLN A 322 -7.25 -16.30 -23.99
C GLN A 322 -8.71 -16.76 -24.04
N LEU A 323 -9.33 -16.98 -22.87
CA LEU A 323 -10.74 -17.37 -22.80
C LEU A 323 -11.67 -16.25 -23.28
N ALA A 324 -11.38 -14.99 -22.93
CA ALA A 324 -12.12 -13.83 -23.42
C ALA A 324 -12.03 -13.68 -24.95
N LEU A 325 -10.90 -14.05 -25.54
CA LEU A 325 -10.66 -14.02 -27.00
C LEU A 325 -11.45 -15.08 -27.77
N ARG A 326 -11.69 -16.24 -27.15
CA ARG A 326 -12.46 -17.33 -27.77
C ARG A 326 -13.95 -17.00 -27.91
N ARG A 327 -14.48 -16.05 -27.12
CA ARG A 327 -15.89 -15.64 -27.19
C ARG A 327 -16.13 -14.74 -28.42
N PRO A 328 -17.04 -15.10 -29.35
CA PRO A 328 -17.25 -14.37 -30.60
C PRO A 328 -17.75 -12.93 -30.39
N SER A 329 -18.57 -12.66 -29.37
CA SER A 329 -19.06 -11.30 -29.09
C SER A 329 -17.96 -10.35 -28.58
N ASN A 330 -16.84 -10.88 -28.07
CA ASN A 330 -15.74 -10.09 -27.53
C ASN A 330 -14.62 -9.83 -28.54
N ARG A 331 -14.68 -10.39 -29.76
CA ARG A 331 -13.60 -10.25 -30.76
C ARG A 331 -13.34 -8.78 -31.14
N ALA A 332 -14.41 -8.02 -31.39
CA ALA A 332 -14.32 -6.58 -31.70
C ALA A 332 -13.83 -5.73 -30.51
N ARG A 333 -14.08 -6.20 -29.27
CA ARG A 333 -13.68 -5.51 -28.03
C ARG A 333 -12.24 -5.82 -27.66
N ALA A 334 -11.82 -7.06 -27.87
CA ALA A 334 -10.46 -7.52 -27.69
C ALA A 334 -9.47 -6.94 -28.71
N ALA A 335 -9.94 -6.54 -29.90
CA ALA A 335 -9.12 -5.78 -30.85
C ALA A 335 -8.72 -4.39 -30.30
N ARG A 336 -9.61 -3.73 -29.54
CA ARG A 336 -9.33 -2.43 -28.90
C ARG A 336 -8.33 -2.51 -27.74
N LEU A 337 -8.37 -3.60 -26.96
CA LEU A 337 -7.45 -3.83 -25.83
C LEU A 337 -6.03 -4.17 -26.28
N ARG A 338 -5.89 -4.89 -27.40
CA ARG A 338 -4.58 -5.30 -27.93
C ARG A 338 -3.78 -4.12 -28.46
N GLY A 339 -4.44 -3.15 -29.09
CA GLY A 339 -3.75 -2.01 -29.72
C GLY A 339 -2.76 -2.40 -30.83
N THR A 340 -2.66 -3.70 -31.14
CA THR A 340 -1.85 -4.32 -32.17
C THR A 340 -2.74 -5.29 -32.93
N THR A 341 -2.53 -5.38 -34.25
CA THR A 341 -3.24 -6.26 -35.20
C THR A 341 -2.79 -7.72 -35.15
N ASP A 342 -2.01 -8.12 -34.14
CA ASP A 342 -1.52 -9.50 -34.01
C ASP A 342 -2.48 -10.34 -33.13
N PRO A 343 -3.23 -11.30 -33.70
CA PRO A 343 -4.13 -12.17 -32.94
C PRO A 343 -3.38 -13.28 -32.16
N GLY A 344 -2.06 -13.38 -32.29
CA GLY A 344 -1.23 -14.45 -31.74
C GLY A 344 -0.85 -14.33 -30.26
N LEU A 345 -0.08 -15.32 -29.79
CA LEU A 345 0.43 -15.44 -28.40
C LEU A 345 1.15 -14.16 -27.92
N ARG A 346 1.92 -13.52 -28.80
CA ARG A 346 2.66 -12.28 -28.52
C ARG A 346 1.77 -11.14 -28.04
N GLY A 347 0.60 -10.93 -28.67
CA GLY A 347 -0.35 -9.89 -28.27
C GLY A 347 -1.00 -10.15 -26.91
N THR A 348 -1.25 -11.42 -26.58
CA THR A 348 -1.80 -11.83 -25.28
C THR A 348 -0.78 -11.62 -24.16
N VAL A 349 0.45 -12.10 -24.34
CA VAL A 349 1.55 -11.90 -23.37
C VAL A 349 1.75 -10.41 -23.09
N TRP A 350 1.71 -9.57 -24.13
CA TRP A 350 1.84 -8.13 -23.99
C TRP A 350 0.72 -7.49 -23.18
N THR A 351 -0.53 -7.88 -23.46
CA THR A 351 -1.71 -7.37 -22.74
C THR A 351 -1.64 -7.73 -21.26
N VAL A 352 -1.26 -8.98 -20.96
CA VAL A 352 -1.09 -9.49 -19.59
C VAL A 352 -0.01 -8.73 -18.84
N LEU A 353 1.17 -8.59 -19.46
CA LEU A 353 2.30 -7.91 -18.85
C LEU A 353 1.96 -6.43 -18.56
N ARG A 354 1.29 -5.75 -19.49
CA ARG A 354 0.83 -4.37 -19.30
C ARG A 354 -0.12 -4.24 -18.12
N VAL A 355 -1.14 -5.10 -18.06
CA VAL A 355 -2.10 -5.12 -16.96
C VAL A 355 -1.36 -5.33 -15.64
N PHE A 356 -0.51 -6.35 -15.57
CA PHE A 356 0.26 -6.67 -14.38
C PHE A 356 1.14 -5.50 -13.92
N LEU A 357 1.94 -4.91 -14.81
CA LEU A 357 2.81 -3.78 -14.47
C LEU A 357 2.01 -2.55 -14.02
N THR A 358 0.80 -2.34 -14.54
CA THR A 358 -0.05 -1.21 -14.12
C THR A 358 -0.51 -1.35 -12.67
N TYR A 359 -0.74 -2.58 -12.18
CA TYR A 359 -1.28 -2.83 -10.84
C TYR A 359 -0.21 -3.19 -9.80
N PHE A 360 0.88 -3.86 -10.20
CA PHE A 360 1.83 -4.49 -9.27
C PHE A 360 3.30 -4.09 -9.48
N LEU A 361 3.60 -3.15 -10.38
CA LEU A 361 4.98 -2.68 -10.57
C LEU A 361 5.61 -2.12 -9.28
N THR A 362 4.93 -1.21 -8.60
CA THR A 362 5.42 -0.59 -7.36
C THR A 362 5.74 -1.62 -6.26
N PRO A 363 4.80 -2.52 -5.86
CA PRO A 363 5.09 -3.49 -4.80
C PRO A 363 6.17 -4.50 -5.21
N VAL A 364 6.18 -4.99 -6.45
CA VAL A 364 7.19 -5.97 -6.89
C VAL A 364 8.57 -5.32 -6.98
N ALA A 365 8.66 -4.07 -7.41
CA ALA A 365 9.90 -3.29 -7.38
C ALA A 365 10.38 -3.06 -5.94
N ALA A 366 9.48 -2.73 -4.99
CA ALA A 366 9.83 -2.57 -3.58
C ALA A 366 10.41 -3.86 -2.97
N TRP A 367 9.69 -4.97 -3.11
CA TRP A 367 10.16 -6.26 -2.57
C TRP A 367 11.47 -6.72 -3.21
N SER A 368 11.65 -6.53 -4.51
CA SER A 368 12.87 -6.98 -5.21
C SER A 368 14.07 -6.09 -4.89
N THR A 369 13.90 -4.76 -4.85
CA THR A 369 15.00 -3.83 -4.50
C THR A 369 15.40 -3.94 -3.04
N TYR A 370 14.47 -4.28 -2.14
CA TYR A 370 14.79 -4.58 -0.74
C TYR A 370 15.81 -5.71 -0.59
N GLN A 371 15.67 -6.81 -1.34
CA GLN A 371 16.60 -7.94 -1.27
C GLN A 371 18.04 -7.55 -1.64
N LEU A 372 18.23 -6.51 -2.47
CA LEU A 372 19.55 -6.01 -2.83
C LEU A 372 20.24 -5.25 -1.69
N THR A 373 19.49 -4.69 -0.74
CA THR A 373 20.06 -3.99 0.43
C THR A 373 20.82 -4.93 1.36
N ALA A 374 20.39 -6.19 1.42
CA ALA A 374 21.00 -7.23 2.24
C ALA A 374 21.92 -8.17 1.42
N ALA A 375 22.31 -7.78 0.20
CA ALA A 375 23.04 -8.65 -0.73
C ALA A 375 24.34 -9.25 -0.14
N ALA A 376 24.99 -8.57 0.81
CA ALA A 376 26.18 -9.07 1.50
C ALA A 376 25.92 -10.29 2.40
N PHE A 377 24.68 -10.47 2.87
CA PHE A 377 24.29 -11.54 3.79
C PHE A 377 23.50 -12.66 3.11
N LEU A 378 23.04 -12.44 1.87
CA LEU A 378 22.28 -13.42 1.12
C LEU A 378 23.19 -14.30 0.26
N PRO A 379 22.83 -15.58 0.03
CA PRO A 379 23.54 -16.43 -0.92
C PRO A 379 23.61 -15.84 -2.33
N LEU A 380 24.71 -16.08 -3.04
CA LEU A 380 24.96 -15.55 -4.39
C LEU A 380 23.83 -15.87 -5.40
N TYR A 381 23.26 -17.08 -5.35
CA TYR A 381 22.17 -17.45 -6.26
C TYR A 381 20.93 -16.56 -6.06
N HIS A 382 20.65 -16.14 -4.81
CA HIS A 382 19.50 -15.32 -4.48
C HIS A 382 19.71 -13.88 -4.97
N THR A 383 20.91 -13.33 -4.79
CA THR A 383 21.23 -11.97 -5.22
C THR A 383 21.22 -11.85 -6.74
N VAL A 384 21.78 -12.83 -7.46
CA VAL A 384 21.74 -12.91 -8.93
C VAL A 384 20.30 -12.99 -9.43
N LEU A 385 19.47 -13.86 -8.85
CA LEU A 385 18.06 -13.97 -9.23
C LEU A 385 17.29 -12.67 -8.98
N THR A 386 17.55 -12.00 -7.87
CA THR A 386 16.94 -10.71 -7.53
C THR A 386 17.35 -9.64 -8.55
N ALA A 387 18.64 -9.53 -8.86
CA ALA A 387 19.16 -8.59 -9.85
C ALA A 387 18.55 -8.83 -11.23
N LEU A 388 18.39 -10.11 -11.62
CA LEU A 388 17.71 -10.49 -12.85
C LEU A 388 16.25 -10.02 -12.88
N VAL A 389 15.50 -10.21 -11.79
CA VAL A 389 14.10 -9.74 -11.69
C VAL A 389 14.03 -8.22 -11.84
N VAL A 390 14.90 -7.47 -11.16
CA VAL A 390 14.95 -6.00 -11.29
C VAL A 390 15.32 -5.59 -12.73
N ALA A 391 16.31 -6.24 -13.34
CA ALA A 391 16.69 -6.00 -14.73
C ALA A 391 15.54 -6.28 -15.70
N LEU A 392 14.78 -7.36 -15.48
CA LEU A 392 13.58 -7.68 -16.27
C LEU A 392 12.48 -6.64 -16.11
N LEU A 393 12.28 -6.08 -14.90
CA LEU A 393 11.32 -4.98 -14.71
C LEU A 393 11.75 -3.72 -15.46
N VAL A 394 13.04 -3.35 -15.37
CA VAL A 394 13.59 -2.20 -16.11
C VAL A 394 13.52 -2.43 -17.62
N ALA A 395 13.85 -3.64 -18.10
CA ALA A 395 13.74 -4.00 -19.50
C ALA A 395 12.28 -3.97 -19.97
N ALA A 396 11.33 -4.48 -19.17
CA ALA A 396 9.91 -4.43 -19.50
C ALA A 396 9.38 -3.00 -19.56
N LEU A 397 9.86 -2.11 -18.68
CA LEU A 397 9.57 -0.69 -18.72
C LEU A 397 10.15 -0.05 -19.98
N TRP A 398 11.46 -0.21 -20.22
CA TRP A 398 12.17 0.30 -21.39
C TRP A 398 11.52 -0.17 -22.70
N TRP A 399 11.16 -1.44 -22.77
CA TRP A 399 10.49 -2.04 -23.90
C TRP A 399 9.06 -1.51 -24.07
N GLY A 400 8.35 -1.28 -22.96
CA GLY A 400 7.06 -0.57 -22.92
C GLY A 400 7.12 0.81 -23.55
N VAL A 401 8.23 1.53 -23.34
CA VAL A 401 8.48 2.86 -23.92
C VAL A 401 8.72 2.80 -25.42
N THR A 402 9.49 1.81 -25.86
CA THR A 402 10.09 1.79 -27.20
C THR A 402 9.19 1.12 -28.26
N GLN A 403 8.38 0.12 -27.90
CA GLN A 403 7.64 -0.67 -28.89
C GLN A 403 6.23 -0.18 -29.26
N ASN A 404 5.62 0.74 -28.50
CA ASN A 404 4.25 1.19 -28.77
C ASN A 404 4.07 2.65 -28.38
N SER A 405 3.31 3.42 -29.17
CA SER A 405 2.78 4.71 -28.73
C SER A 405 2.10 4.49 -27.37
N PRO A 406 2.52 5.19 -26.30
CA PRO A 406 2.06 4.94 -24.94
C PRO A 406 0.54 5.09 -24.77
N ARG A 407 -0.16 5.59 -25.78
CA ARG A 407 -1.61 5.53 -26.03
C ARG A 407 -2.26 4.18 -25.71
N ASN A 408 -1.62 3.07 -26.10
CA ASN A 408 -2.14 1.73 -25.78
C ASN A 408 -1.84 1.30 -24.34
N MET A 409 -0.81 1.87 -23.71
CA MET A 409 -0.36 1.52 -22.37
C MET A 409 -1.10 2.31 -21.28
N GLY A 410 -1.37 3.58 -21.54
CA GLY A 410 -1.98 4.52 -20.62
C GLY A 410 -3.51 4.46 -20.55
N TYR A 411 -4.23 3.71 -21.39
CA TYR A 411 -5.70 3.68 -21.32
C TYR A 411 -6.25 3.21 -19.96
N LEU A 412 -5.48 2.39 -19.23
CA LEU A 412 -5.79 1.94 -17.87
C LEU A 412 -5.55 3.02 -16.80
N LEU A 413 -4.76 4.03 -17.13
CA LEU A 413 -4.32 5.13 -16.24
C LEU A 413 -4.97 6.47 -16.62
N LEU A 414 -5.42 6.61 -17.86
CA LEU A 414 -5.97 7.81 -18.48
C LEU A 414 -7.45 7.58 -18.75
N ASP A 415 -8.26 8.46 -18.18
CA ASP A 415 -9.67 8.48 -18.48
C ASP A 415 -9.88 9.01 -19.89
N ALA A 416 -10.60 8.27 -20.73
CA ALA A 416 -10.90 8.65 -22.10
C ALA A 416 -11.94 9.80 -22.10
N SER A 417 -11.51 11.00 -21.72
CA SER A 417 -12.36 12.18 -21.78
C SER A 417 -12.71 12.47 -23.24
N LYS A 418 -13.99 12.33 -23.59
CA LYS A 418 -14.59 12.74 -24.89
C LYS A 418 -14.60 14.27 -25.04
N THR A 419 -13.50 14.95 -24.83
CA THR A 419 -13.41 16.40 -25.01
C THR A 419 -12.96 16.68 -26.45
N PRO A 420 -13.67 17.51 -27.22
CA PRO A 420 -13.30 17.85 -28.59
C PRO A 420 -12.11 18.81 -28.57
N GLN A 421 -10.90 18.28 -28.40
CA GLN A 421 -9.67 19.03 -28.54
C GLN A 421 -8.75 18.31 -29.53
N THR A 422 -8.05 19.10 -30.34
CA THR A 422 -7.31 18.67 -31.54
C THR A 422 -6.50 17.38 -31.33
N PRO A 423 -6.74 16.33 -32.14
CA PRO A 423 -6.27 14.96 -31.87
C PRO A 423 -4.74 14.77 -31.89
N GLY A 424 -3.98 15.67 -32.51
CA GLY A 424 -2.52 15.54 -32.68
C GLY A 424 -1.66 15.93 -31.46
N ARG A 425 -1.89 17.10 -30.86
CA ARG A 425 -1.06 17.62 -29.74
C ARG A 425 -1.33 16.93 -28.40
N LEU A 426 -2.58 16.54 -28.13
CA LEU A 426 -2.96 15.86 -26.89
C LEU A 426 -2.38 14.43 -26.84
N SER A 427 -2.29 13.74 -27.99
CA SER A 427 -1.73 12.39 -28.10
C SER A 427 -0.28 12.32 -27.61
N ARG A 428 0.57 13.26 -28.03
CA ARG A 428 1.99 13.30 -27.61
C ARG A 428 2.17 13.72 -26.14
N SER A 429 1.20 14.43 -25.56
CA SER A 429 1.22 14.79 -24.13
C SER A 429 0.78 13.63 -23.25
N GLN A 430 -0.27 12.91 -23.64
CA GLN A 430 -0.75 11.70 -22.96
C GLN A 430 0.31 10.59 -22.99
N ASP A 431 1.03 10.49 -24.10
CA ASP A 431 2.11 9.52 -24.25
C ASP A 431 3.24 9.76 -23.24
N ARG A 432 3.68 11.02 -23.12
CA ARG A 432 4.67 11.45 -22.12
C ARG A 432 4.18 11.28 -20.68
N TYR A 433 2.88 11.53 -20.43
CA TYR A 433 2.27 11.33 -19.12
C TYR A 433 2.31 9.85 -18.70
N ALA A 434 1.85 8.94 -19.56
CA ALA A 434 1.87 7.50 -19.26
C ALA A 434 3.30 7.02 -18.95
N MET A 435 4.26 7.51 -19.73
CA MET A 435 5.67 7.23 -19.52
C MET A 435 6.20 7.70 -18.16
N ALA A 436 5.93 8.95 -17.80
CA ALA A 436 6.29 9.48 -16.49
C ALA A 436 5.65 8.67 -15.36
N MET A 437 4.39 8.26 -15.49
CA MET A 437 3.69 7.49 -14.46
C MET A 437 4.34 6.12 -14.21
N PHE A 438 4.68 5.37 -15.26
CA PHE A 438 5.36 4.08 -15.10
C PHE A 438 6.76 4.23 -14.49
N ALA A 439 7.52 5.24 -14.91
CA ALA A 439 8.82 5.54 -14.32
C ALA A 439 8.68 5.89 -12.82
N LEU A 440 7.72 6.74 -12.46
CA LEU A 440 7.43 7.10 -11.07
C LEU A 440 6.98 5.90 -10.24
N MET A 441 6.20 4.96 -10.78
CA MET A 441 5.83 3.72 -10.09
C MET A 441 7.06 2.88 -9.73
N PHE A 442 7.99 2.73 -10.67
CA PHE A 442 9.23 2.02 -10.42
C PHE A 442 10.11 2.73 -9.39
N VAL A 443 10.32 4.04 -9.54
CA VAL A 443 11.12 4.85 -8.60
C VAL A 443 10.53 4.81 -7.20
N ARG A 444 9.20 4.89 -7.06
CA ARG A 444 8.52 4.72 -5.76
C ARG A 444 8.81 3.37 -5.14
N GLY A 445 8.66 2.29 -5.92
CA GLY A 445 8.97 0.95 -5.44
C GLY A 445 10.43 0.84 -4.99
N ALA A 446 11.36 1.30 -5.82
CA ALA A 446 12.79 1.31 -5.52
C ALA A 446 13.14 2.16 -4.29
N ALA A 447 12.47 3.31 -4.07
CA ALA A 447 12.63 4.12 -2.88
C ALA A 447 12.10 3.43 -1.62
N VAL A 448 10.96 2.72 -1.71
CA VAL A 448 10.42 1.97 -0.57
C VAL A 448 11.33 0.81 -0.17
N GLY A 449 11.84 0.04 -1.14
CA GLY A 449 12.63 -1.17 -0.88
C GLY A 449 14.14 -0.95 -0.79
N GLY A 450 14.72 -0.26 -1.77
CA GLY A 450 16.17 -0.11 -1.94
C GLY A 450 16.82 0.90 -1.00
N LEU A 451 16.06 1.82 -0.40
CA LEU A 451 16.57 2.84 0.53
C LEU A 451 16.35 2.48 2.01
N GLN A 452 16.21 1.19 2.35
CA GLN A 452 15.95 0.75 3.74
C GLN A 452 17.18 0.64 4.65
N MET A 453 18.35 1.13 4.21
CA MET A 453 19.57 1.13 5.02
C MET A 453 19.40 1.98 6.30
N ALA A 454 20.11 1.60 7.37
CA ALA A 454 20.04 2.29 8.66
C ALA A 454 20.32 3.81 8.50
N GLY A 455 19.40 4.65 8.96
CA GLY A 455 19.48 6.11 8.86
C GLY A 455 19.02 6.73 7.53
N ALA A 456 18.68 5.94 6.51
CA ALA A 456 18.25 6.44 5.20
C ALA A 456 16.75 6.82 5.12
N GLY A 457 16.00 6.74 6.23
CA GLY A 457 14.57 7.06 6.28
C GLY A 457 14.24 8.48 5.82
N VAL A 458 15.12 9.45 6.08
CA VAL A 458 14.97 10.84 5.59
C VAL A 458 14.95 10.87 4.07
N VAL A 459 15.93 10.22 3.42
CA VAL A 459 16.04 10.18 1.96
C VAL A 459 14.83 9.46 1.35
N GLN A 460 14.35 8.40 2.01
CA GLN A 460 13.18 7.66 1.59
C GLN A 460 11.92 8.53 1.51
N VAL A 461 11.63 9.33 2.55
CA VAL A 461 10.48 10.27 2.54
C VAL A 461 10.65 11.35 1.48
N LEU A 462 11.84 11.94 1.36
CA LEU A 462 12.11 13.01 0.39
C LEU A 462 11.92 12.55 -1.06
N VAL A 463 12.45 11.38 -1.42
CA VAL A 463 12.29 10.83 -2.77
C VAL A 463 10.82 10.50 -3.06
N LEU A 464 10.08 9.94 -2.10
CA LEU A 464 8.65 9.65 -2.27
C LEU A 464 7.83 10.94 -2.40
N ALA A 465 8.12 11.97 -1.61
CA ALA A 465 7.45 13.26 -1.68
C ALA A 465 7.74 13.94 -3.04
N ALA A 466 8.99 13.91 -3.50
CA ALA A 466 9.36 14.40 -4.82
C ALA A 466 8.60 13.65 -5.94
N CYS A 467 8.43 12.33 -5.83
CA CYS A 467 7.63 11.56 -6.79
C CYS A 467 6.16 12.02 -6.85
N GLU A 468 5.54 12.33 -5.71
CA GLU A 468 4.17 12.86 -5.70
C GLU A 468 4.08 14.28 -6.28
N VAL A 469 5.05 15.16 -5.98
CA VAL A 469 5.11 16.50 -6.57
C VAL A 469 5.28 16.42 -8.10
N VAL A 470 6.21 15.59 -8.59
CA VAL A 470 6.42 15.39 -10.03
C VAL A 470 5.15 14.82 -10.67
N GLN A 471 4.45 13.88 -10.04
CA GLN A 471 3.17 13.37 -10.54
C GLN A 471 2.12 14.49 -10.68
N LEU A 472 1.97 15.35 -9.66
CA LEU A 472 1.02 16.47 -9.70
C LEU A 472 1.39 17.50 -10.78
N LEU A 473 2.68 17.83 -10.93
CA LEU A 473 3.17 18.75 -11.96
C LEU A 473 2.92 18.19 -13.37
N VAL A 474 3.27 16.93 -13.60
CA VAL A 474 3.07 16.25 -14.90
C VAL A 474 1.58 16.16 -15.23
N MET A 475 0.73 15.91 -14.24
CA MET A 475 -0.73 15.93 -14.41
C MET A 475 -1.26 17.34 -14.72
N GLY A 476 -0.84 18.36 -13.97
CA GLY A 476 -1.24 19.75 -14.20
C GLY A 476 -0.84 20.25 -15.59
N PHE A 477 0.40 19.97 -16.01
CA PHE A 477 0.91 20.35 -17.32
C PHE A 477 0.16 19.66 -18.47
N THR A 478 -0.13 18.36 -18.33
CA THR A 478 -0.79 17.58 -19.37
C THR A 478 -2.23 18.03 -19.60
N TRP A 479 -2.94 18.40 -18.54
CA TRP A 479 -4.38 18.67 -18.59
C TRP A 479 -4.76 20.15 -18.50
N ARG A 480 -3.79 21.05 -18.25
CA ARG A 480 -4.01 22.51 -18.11
C ARG A 480 -5.15 22.87 -17.15
N CYS A 481 -5.32 22.08 -16.10
CA CYS A 481 -6.31 22.29 -15.04
C CYS A 481 -5.64 22.08 -13.68
N VAL A 482 -6.28 22.56 -12.63
CA VAL A 482 -5.86 22.28 -11.25
C VAL A 482 -5.92 20.76 -11.03
N PRO A 483 -4.79 20.05 -10.85
CA PRO A 483 -4.74 18.60 -10.86
C PRO A 483 -5.54 17.98 -9.70
N VAL A 484 -5.59 18.68 -8.56
CA VAL A 484 -6.27 18.25 -7.33
C VAL A 484 -7.79 18.10 -7.50
N LEU A 485 -8.40 18.81 -8.46
CA LEU A 485 -9.84 18.71 -8.74
C LEU A 485 -10.24 17.38 -9.40
N ARG A 486 -9.28 16.54 -9.81
CA ARG A 486 -9.52 15.21 -10.37
C ARG A 486 -9.16 14.14 -9.34
N VAL A 487 -9.89 13.03 -9.35
CA VAL A 487 -9.68 11.90 -8.43
C VAL A 487 -8.21 11.46 -8.36
N GLY A 488 -7.55 11.24 -9.51
CA GLY A 488 -6.14 10.84 -9.54
C GLY A 488 -5.18 11.86 -8.92
N GLY A 489 -5.46 13.15 -9.08
CA GLY A 489 -4.66 14.23 -8.48
C GLY A 489 -4.98 14.43 -7.00
N ALA A 490 -6.25 14.32 -6.59
CA ALA A 490 -6.65 14.31 -5.18
C ALA A 490 -5.99 13.15 -4.41
N LEU A 491 -5.90 11.96 -4.99
CA LEU A 491 -5.21 10.82 -4.39
C LEU A 491 -3.69 11.03 -4.30
N SER A 492 -3.08 11.69 -5.29
CA SER A 492 -1.64 12.04 -5.22
C SER A 492 -1.39 13.14 -4.19
N ALA A 493 -2.28 14.13 -4.10
CA ALA A 493 -2.22 15.17 -3.07
C ALA A 493 -2.40 14.58 -1.65
N ALA A 494 -3.35 13.66 -1.46
CA ALA A 494 -3.52 12.97 -0.17
C ALA A 494 -2.27 12.17 0.23
N ARG A 495 -1.64 11.48 -0.74
CA ARG A 495 -0.34 10.80 -0.52
C ARG A 495 0.76 11.79 -0.14
N LEU A 496 0.83 12.93 -0.82
CA LEU A 496 1.78 14.00 -0.50
C LEU A 496 1.55 14.56 0.91
N VAL A 497 0.29 14.72 1.34
CA VAL A 497 -0.04 15.14 2.72
C VAL A 497 0.44 14.11 3.74
N VAL A 498 0.20 12.81 3.51
CA VAL A 498 0.70 11.74 4.39
C VAL A 498 2.22 11.76 4.48
N LEU A 499 2.92 11.87 3.35
CA LEU A 499 4.38 11.97 3.30
C LEU A 499 4.90 13.23 3.98
N GLY A 500 4.15 14.35 3.89
CA GLY A 500 4.45 15.58 4.63
C GLY A 500 4.34 15.38 6.14
N ILE A 501 3.32 14.66 6.61
CA ILE A 501 3.19 14.32 8.04
C ILE A 501 4.35 13.42 8.50
N PHE A 502 4.85 12.53 7.64
CA PHE A 502 6.00 11.66 7.97
C PHE A 502 7.30 12.43 8.22
N VAL A 503 7.43 13.66 7.74
CA VAL A 503 8.55 14.55 8.09
C VAL A 503 8.59 14.77 9.61
N GLY A 504 7.43 14.82 10.28
CA GLY A 504 7.35 14.92 11.73
C GLY A 504 7.88 13.69 12.50
N PHE A 505 7.99 12.53 11.83
CA PHE A 505 8.57 11.32 12.42
C PHE A 505 10.07 11.21 12.21
N LEU A 506 10.71 12.16 11.50
CA LEU A 506 12.14 12.15 11.31
C LEU A 506 12.87 12.45 12.64
N PRO A 507 14.03 11.82 12.88
CA PRO A 507 14.80 12.08 14.09
C PRO A 507 15.17 13.57 14.17
N GLY A 508 14.94 14.19 15.34
CA GLY A 508 15.25 15.60 15.59
C GLY A 508 14.14 16.61 15.27
N VAL A 509 13.02 16.21 14.66
CA VAL A 509 11.90 17.13 14.35
C VAL A 509 10.90 17.22 15.50
N VAL A 510 10.28 16.10 15.85
CA VAL A 510 9.35 16.01 16.98
C VAL A 510 10.03 15.19 18.08
N GLY A 511 10.39 15.84 19.20
CA GLY A 511 10.96 15.16 20.36
C GLY A 511 9.90 14.48 21.24
N GLU A 512 8.70 15.04 21.31
CA GLU A 512 7.65 14.56 22.20
C GLU A 512 6.90 13.34 21.63
N VAL A 513 6.92 12.24 22.37
CA VAL A 513 6.22 10.98 22.05
C VAL A 513 4.73 11.20 21.77
N ARG A 514 4.08 11.99 22.63
CA ARG A 514 2.64 12.27 22.52
C ARG A 514 2.28 12.87 21.17
N THR A 515 3.08 13.82 20.69
CA THR A 515 2.89 14.48 19.41
C THR A 515 3.05 13.49 18.25
N ARG A 516 4.02 12.55 18.31
CA ARG A 516 4.17 11.49 17.30
C ARG A 516 2.94 10.58 17.25
N ASN A 517 2.37 10.22 18.39
CA ASN A 517 1.17 9.39 18.43
C ASN A 517 -0.05 10.09 17.81
N VAL A 518 -0.23 11.40 18.09
CA VAL A 518 -1.30 12.21 17.46
C VAL A 518 -1.10 12.30 15.94
N LEU A 519 0.11 12.55 15.47
CA LEU A 519 0.41 12.57 14.04
C LEU A 519 0.09 11.22 13.37
N GLY A 520 0.37 10.10 14.03
CA GLY A 520 -0.01 8.76 13.55
C GLY A 520 -1.52 8.59 13.40
N LEU A 521 -2.29 9.14 14.34
CA LEU A 521 -3.76 9.12 14.28
C LEU A 521 -4.28 9.98 13.12
N VAL A 522 -3.66 11.14 12.87
CA VAL A 522 -3.98 11.99 11.71
C VAL A 522 -3.71 11.25 10.40
N VAL A 523 -2.58 10.56 10.28
CA VAL A 523 -2.25 9.73 9.10
C VAL A 523 -3.34 8.66 8.88
N LEU A 524 -3.70 7.92 9.92
CA LEU A 524 -4.75 6.91 9.84
C LEU A 524 -6.09 7.53 9.41
N GLY A 525 -6.44 8.68 9.98
CA GLY A 525 -7.65 9.45 9.63
C GLY A 525 -7.67 9.84 8.15
N VAL A 526 -6.55 10.34 7.60
CA VAL A 526 -6.43 10.66 6.17
C VAL A 526 -6.69 9.42 5.31
N HIS A 527 -6.10 8.27 5.65
CA HIS A 527 -6.35 7.03 4.91
C HIS A 527 -7.82 6.60 4.96
N VAL A 528 -8.48 6.67 6.12
CA VAL A 528 -9.91 6.35 6.27
C VAL A 528 -10.76 7.31 5.43
N VAL A 529 -10.49 8.63 5.49
CA VAL A 529 -11.20 9.64 4.71
C VAL A 529 -11.04 9.39 3.21
N VAL A 530 -9.84 9.05 2.74
CA VAL A 530 -9.62 8.72 1.32
C VAL A 530 -10.39 7.45 0.93
N VAL A 531 -10.25 6.37 1.69
CA VAL A 531 -10.90 5.09 1.38
C VAL A 531 -12.42 5.24 1.38
N VAL A 532 -12.99 5.85 2.43
CA VAL A 532 -14.44 6.00 2.58
C VAL A 532 -14.99 7.07 1.64
N GLY A 533 -14.38 8.25 1.62
CA GLY A 533 -14.86 9.41 0.87
C GLY A 533 -14.69 9.31 -0.64
N VAL A 534 -13.58 8.71 -1.11
CA VAL A 534 -13.29 8.62 -2.56
C VAL A 534 -13.86 7.35 -3.17
N PHE A 535 -13.91 6.23 -2.43
CA PHE A 535 -14.31 4.93 -2.99
C PHE A 535 -15.64 4.41 -2.44
N VAL A 536 -15.82 4.34 -1.11
CA VAL A 536 -17.03 3.71 -0.52
C VAL A 536 -18.28 4.54 -0.79
N VAL A 537 -18.30 5.81 -0.41
CA VAL A 537 -19.49 6.67 -0.54
C VAL A 537 -19.89 6.82 -2.01
N PRO A 538 -18.99 7.18 -2.95
CA PRO A 538 -19.36 7.24 -4.37
C PRO A 538 -19.73 5.87 -4.94
N GLY A 539 -19.11 4.80 -4.45
CA GLY A 539 -19.44 3.42 -4.83
C GLY A 539 -20.87 3.04 -4.44
N LEU A 540 -21.27 3.28 -3.19
CA LEU A 540 -22.61 2.99 -2.68
C LEU A 540 -23.69 3.82 -3.40
N VAL A 541 -23.43 5.10 -3.67
CA VAL A 541 -24.33 5.95 -4.47
C VAL A 541 -24.52 5.37 -5.87
N ARG A 542 -23.43 4.93 -6.53
CA ARG A 542 -23.52 4.29 -7.85
C ARG A 542 -24.31 2.98 -7.81
N VAL A 543 -24.11 2.16 -6.78
CA VAL A 543 -24.92 0.94 -6.57
C VAL A 543 -26.40 1.31 -6.44
N GLY A 544 -26.74 2.31 -5.64
CA GLY A 544 -28.13 2.76 -5.44
C GLY A 544 -28.79 3.22 -6.74
N ILE A 545 -28.11 4.05 -7.54
CA ILE A 545 -28.60 4.51 -8.84
C ILE A 545 -28.82 3.33 -9.80
N LEU A 546 -27.89 2.39 -9.80
CA LEU A 546 -27.92 1.24 -10.68
C LEU A 546 -29.05 0.27 -10.31
N MET A 547 -29.23 0.01 -9.01
CA MET A 547 -30.34 -0.76 -8.46
C MET A 547 -31.70 -0.14 -8.83
N ALA A 548 -31.86 1.17 -8.63
CA ALA A 548 -33.09 1.88 -8.97
C ALA A 548 -33.44 1.73 -10.46
N ARG A 549 -32.46 1.90 -11.35
CA ARG A 549 -32.69 1.74 -12.79
C ARG A 549 -32.97 0.30 -13.21
N THR A 550 -32.28 -0.68 -12.63
CA THR A 550 -32.60 -2.08 -12.91
C THR A 550 -34.01 -2.43 -12.45
N TRP A 551 -34.45 -1.86 -11.33
CA TRP A 551 -35.81 -2.00 -10.85
C TRP A 551 -36.85 -1.37 -11.79
N ASP A 552 -36.55 -0.20 -12.35
CA ASP A 552 -37.41 0.46 -13.34
C ASP A 552 -37.53 -0.34 -14.64
N VAL A 553 -36.44 -0.93 -15.13
CA VAL A 553 -36.46 -1.80 -16.33
C VAL A 553 -37.32 -3.04 -16.08
N ILE A 554 -37.12 -3.72 -14.95
CA ILE A 554 -37.92 -4.90 -14.58
C ILE A 554 -39.40 -4.52 -14.44
N ARG A 555 -39.70 -3.34 -13.89
CA ARG A 555 -41.08 -2.84 -13.79
C ARG A 555 -41.69 -2.55 -15.16
N ALA A 556 -40.92 -1.96 -16.07
CA ALA A 556 -41.37 -1.67 -17.44
C ALA A 556 -41.64 -2.95 -18.23
N GLU A 557 -40.79 -3.97 -18.11
CA GLU A 557 -40.98 -5.27 -18.75
C GLU A 557 -42.26 -5.96 -18.26
N LYS A 558 -42.48 -6.01 -16.93
CA LYS A 558 -43.72 -6.55 -16.35
C LYS A 558 -44.97 -5.79 -16.78
N LYS A 559 -44.86 -4.48 -17.02
CA LYS A 559 -45.98 -3.69 -17.55
C LYS A 559 -46.25 -4.03 -19.01
N SER A 560 -45.22 -4.09 -19.85
CA SER A 560 -45.34 -4.47 -21.26
C SER A 560 -45.90 -5.88 -21.46
N GLU A 561 -45.49 -6.84 -20.61
CA GLU A 561 -46.00 -8.21 -20.66
C GLU A 561 -47.49 -8.27 -20.32
N ARG A 562 -47.92 -7.48 -19.32
CA ARG A 562 -49.34 -7.36 -18.94
C ARG A 562 -50.17 -6.73 -20.06
N ASP A 563 -49.69 -5.63 -20.62
CA ASP A 563 -50.38 -4.89 -21.69
C ASP A 563 -50.47 -5.75 -22.97
N GLY A 564 -49.42 -6.53 -23.29
CA GLY A 564 -49.44 -7.49 -24.40
C GLY A 564 -50.42 -8.66 -24.19
N LEU A 565 -50.52 -9.20 -22.97
CA LEU A 565 -51.47 -10.28 -22.67
C LEU A 565 -52.93 -9.84 -22.75
N GLU A 566 -53.23 -8.60 -22.34
CA GLU A 566 -54.54 -7.96 -22.53
C GLU A 566 -54.89 -7.82 -24.02
N GLU A 567 -53.95 -7.36 -24.85
CA GLU A 567 -54.17 -7.21 -26.29
C GLU A 567 -54.41 -8.58 -26.99
N TYR A 568 -53.71 -9.63 -26.58
CA TYR A 568 -53.96 -10.99 -27.07
C TYR A 568 -55.32 -11.55 -26.63
N ARG A 569 -55.80 -11.23 -25.42
CA ARG A 569 -57.16 -11.62 -24.97
C ARG A 569 -58.24 -10.91 -25.77
N LEU A 570 -58.07 -9.63 -26.05
CA LEU A 570 -59.02 -8.84 -26.85
C LEU A 570 -59.12 -9.37 -28.28
N ARG A 571 -58.00 -9.71 -28.94
CA ARG A 571 -58.04 -10.34 -30.28
C ARG A 571 -58.70 -11.72 -30.31
N ARG A 572 -58.63 -12.49 -29.21
CA ARG A 572 -59.24 -13.82 -29.14
C ARG A 572 -60.76 -13.76 -28.99
N LEU A 573 -61.27 -12.74 -28.29
CA LEU A 573 -62.71 -12.47 -28.15
C LEU A 573 -63.35 -12.03 -29.49
N ASP A 574 -62.60 -11.34 -30.33
CA ASP A 574 -63.05 -10.91 -31.67
C ASP A 574 -63.15 -12.07 -32.69
N THR A 575 -62.41 -13.17 -32.46
CA THR A 575 -62.44 -14.38 -33.29
C THR A 575 -63.39 -15.48 -32.80
N GLY A 576 -64.37 -15.15 -31.95
CA GLY A 576 -65.40 -16.09 -31.47
C GLY A 576 -66.34 -16.57 -32.59
N ILE A 577 -66.11 -17.79 -33.06
CA ILE A 577 -66.88 -18.54 -34.06
C ILE A 577 -68.32 -18.83 -33.56
N VAL A 578 -69.33 -18.51 -34.38
CA VAL A 578 -70.73 -18.98 -34.28
C VAL A 578 -70.97 -20.04 -35.38
N PRO A 579 -71.63 -21.18 -35.09
CA PRO A 579 -71.86 -22.26 -36.06
C PRO A 579 -73.18 -22.11 -36.88
N GLU A 580 -73.13 -22.60 -38.13
CA GLU A 580 -74.22 -23.04 -39.06
C GLU A 580 -75.42 -22.10 -39.34
N THR A 581 -75.76 -21.76 -40.59
CA THR A 581 -76.42 -22.67 -41.57
C THR A 581 -76.42 -22.07 -43.01
N HIS A 582 -76.37 -22.97 -43.99
CA HIS A 582 -76.26 -22.89 -45.47
C HIS A 582 -77.53 -22.34 -46.19
N PRO A 583 -77.65 -22.19 -47.56
CA PRO A 583 -76.69 -22.10 -48.68
C PRO A 583 -76.91 -20.86 -49.62
N ASP A 584 -76.15 -20.83 -50.72
CA ASP A 584 -76.37 -20.11 -52.00
C ASP A 584 -75.74 -18.72 -52.18
N SER A 585 -74.50 -18.68 -52.67
CA SER A 585 -74.23 -18.29 -54.06
C SER A 585 -72.74 -18.29 -54.37
N ILE A 586 -72.43 -18.93 -55.49
CA ILE A 586 -71.10 -19.11 -56.06
C ILE A 586 -70.71 -17.82 -56.78
N VAL A 587 -69.61 -17.18 -56.37
CA VAL A 587 -68.84 -16.30 -57.25
C VAL A 587 -67.37 -16.67 -57.15
N VAL A 588 -66.95 -17.42 -58.17
CA VAL A 588 -65.57 -17.70 -58.51
C VAL A 588 -64.95 -16.42 -59.07
N SER A 589 -63.83 -15.96 -58.50
CA SER A 589 -62.88 -15.17 -59.27
C SER A 589 -61.45 -15.55 -58.89
N GLU A 590 -60.86 -16.28 -59.82
CA GLU A 590 -59.53 -16.85 -59.77
C GLU A 590 -58.48 -15.79 -60.16
N ARG A 591 -57.29 -15.94 -59.58
CA ARG A 591 -56.13 -15.04 -59.68
C ARG A 591 -55.64 -14.85 -61.12
N PRO A 592 -54.73 -13.86 -61.31
CA PRO A 592 -53.39 -14.30 -61.72
C PRO A 592 -52.27 -13.75 -60.82
N ARG A 593 -51.22 -14.56 -60.69
CA ARG A 593 -49.92 -14.19 -60.10
C ARG A 593 -49.10 -13.43 -61.12
N CYS A 594 -48.31 -12.44 -60.67
CA CYS A 594 -46.87 -12.37 -60.96
C CYS A 594 -46.16 -11.32 -60.06
N PRO A 595 -44.82 -11.42 -59.89
CA PRO A 595 -44.09 -10.86 -58.75
C PRO A 595 -43.24 -9.60 -59.07
N SER A 596 -42.69 -9.02 -57.98
CA SER A 596 -41.44 -8.25 -57.89
C SER A 596 -41.45 -6.73 -58.12
N SER A 597 -41.07 -6.06 -57.02
CA SER A 597 -40.10 -4.94 -56.92
C SER A 597 -40.59 -3.48 -56.92
N LEU A 598 -39.99 -2.75 -55.97
CA LEU A 598 -39.80 -1.30 -55.86
C LEU A 598 -41.01 -0.41 -55.56
N LEU A 599 -41.09 0.10 -54.32
CA LEU A 599 -41.60 1.45 -54.08
C LEU A 599 -41.07 2.08 -52.79
N MET A 600 -40.40 3.22 -53.00
CA MET A 600 -40.15 4.33 -52.06
C MET A 600 -41.39 4.65 -51.21
N SER A 601 -41.16 4.91 -49.92
CA SER A 601 -42.14 5.55 -49.04
C SER A 601 -41.92 7.08 -49.02
N PRO A 602 -42.99 7.90 -49.00
CA PRO A 602 -42.89 9.34 -48.91
C PRO A 602 -43.01 9.87 -47.48
N ILE A 603 -42.48 11.09 -47.34
CA ILE A 603 -42.45 11.98 -46.18
C ILE A 603 -43.85 12.56 -45.92
N SER A 604 -44.25 12.68 -44.64
CA SER A 604 -45.28 13.64 -44.22
C SER A 604 -45.04 14.14 -42.78
N THR A 605 -45.39 15.40 -42.59
CA THR A 605 -44.96 16.40 -41.59
C THR A 605 -45.98 16.64 -40.47
N ALA A 606 -45.53 16.95 -39.25
CA ALA A 606 -46.28 17.73 -38.23
C ALA A 606 -45.32 18.23 -37.10
N PRO A 607 -45.67 19.19 -36.21
CA PRO A 607 -45.29 20.60 -36.35
C PRO A 607 -44.48 21.22 -35.18
N LEU A 608 -43.83 22.35 -35.47
CA LEU A 608 -43.12 23.24 -34.54
C LEU A 608 -44.07 24.06 -33.65
N ARG A 609 -43.80 24.12 -32.34
CA ARG A 609 -44.45 25.03 -31.38
C ARG A 609 -43.49 26.16 -31.00
N LYS A 610 -43.88 27.39 -31.30
CA LYS A 610 -43.21 28.66 -30.94
C LYS A 610 -43.70 29.12 -29.56
N SER A 611 -42.81 29.65 -28.73
CA SER A 611 -43.13 30.42 -27.52
C SER A 611 -42.12 31.56 -27.40
N VAL A 612 -42.63 32.78 -27.56
CA VAL A 612 -41.96 34.07 -27.36
C VAL A 612 -42.22 34.50 -25.92
N ARG A 613 -41.19 34.98 -25.21
CA ARG A 613 -41.34 36.03 -24.20
C ARG A 613 -40.00 36.75 -24.03
N ASP A 614 -40.03 38.05 -24.32
CA ASP A 614 -38.99 39.03 -24.07
C ASP A 614 -38.82 39.28 -22.56
N ASP A 615 -37.60 39.62 -22.14
CA ASP A 615 -37.37 40.68 -21.15
C ASP A 615 -35.92 41.19 -21.29
N GLU A 616 -35.84 42.51 -21.29
CA GLU A 616 -34.71 43.38 -21.53
C GLU A 616 -34.11 43.85 -20.20
N ALA A 617 -32.79 43.77 -20.02
CA ALA A 617 -32.06 44.63 -19.06
C ALA A 617 -30.56 44.73 -19.39
N SER A 618 -30.21 45.94 -19.83
CA SER A 618 -28.90 46.57 -20.00
C SER A 618 -27.93 46.39 -18.82
N PHE A 619 -26.62 46.24 -19.11
CA PHE A 619 -25.58 47.11 -18.54
C PHE A 619 -24.26 47.10 -19.34
N ARG A 620 -23.72 48.31 -19.56
CA ARG A 620 -22.47 48.69 -20.26
C ARG A 620 -21.19 48.12 -19.64
N GLY A 621 -20.12 48.02 -20.43
CA GLY A 621 -18.74 48.08 -19.88
C GLY A 621 -17.57 47.75 -20.82
N HIS A 622 -17.16 48.75 -21.62
CA HIS A 622 -15.79 49.09 -22.05
C HIS A 622 -14.82 48.10 -22.77
N ARG A 623 -14.34 48.62 -23.91
CA ARG A 623 -13.06 48.37 -24.60
C ARG A 623 -11.87 48.14 -23.65
N LEU A 624 -10.90 47.33 -24.10
CA LEU A 624 -9.52 47.79 -24.38
C LEU A 624 -8.73 46.71 -25.12
N SER A 625 -8.52 46.95 -26.41
CA SER A 625 -7.40 46.39 -27.20
C SER A 625 -6.13 47.16 -26.85
N LEU A 626 -5.07 46.45 -26.50
CA LEU A 626 -3.72 47.02 -26.43
C LEU A 626 -2.73 46.07 -27.10
N SER A 627 -2.41 46.41 -28.34
CA SER A 627 -1.18 46.09 -29.05
C SER A 627 -0.08 47.02 -28.53
N ILE A 628 1.05 46.48 -28.09
CA ILE A 628 2.33 47.21 -28.12
C ILE A 628 3.41 46.26 -28.65
N SER A 629 4.01 46.74 -29.73
CA SER A 629 5.26 46.34 -30.36
C SER A 629 6.40 47.16 -29.75
N SER A 630 7.57 46.53 -29.59
CA SER A 630 8.90 47.15 -29.72
C SER A 630 9.92 46.00 -29.81
N ASN A 631 10.57 45.80 -30.97
CA ASN A 631 11.94 46.27 -31.27
C ASN A 631 12.97 45.75 -30.24
N GLU A 632 14.07 45.07 -30.59
CA GLU A 632 15.04 45.42 -31.64
C GLU A 632 15.93 44.23 -32.07
N SER A 633 16.49 44.42 -33.28
CA SER A 633 17.68 43.85 -33.96
C SER A 633 18.74 43.14 -33.11
N SER A 634 19.28 41.98 -33.53
CA SER A 634 20.17 41.70 -34.69
C SER A 634 21.62 42.22 -34.55
N GLY A 635 22.55 41.26 -34.66
CA GLY A 635 24.01 41.37 -34.78
C GLY A 635 24.63 40.05 -34.26
N SER A 636 24.91 39.00 -35.05
CA SER A 636 25.93 38.86 -36.12
C SER A 636 27.28 39.43 -35.70
N SER A 637 28.44 38.78 -35.78
CA SER A 637 28.93 37.44 -36.13
C SER A 637 30.47 37.50 -35.91
N VAL A 638 31.21 36.47 -36.33
CA VAL A 638 32.70 36.37 -36.42
C VAL A 638 33.37 35.97 -35.10
N GLY A 639 34.29 35.02 -35.00
CA GLY A 639 35.05 34.14 -35.90
C GLY A 639 36.05 33.41 -34.96
N GLU A 640 36.13 32.08 -34.99
CA GLU A 640 37.14 31.30 -35.71
C GLU A 640 38.44 31.04 -34.90
N GLU A 641 38.88 29.79 -35.01
CA GLU A 641 40.23 29.22 -34.78
C GLU A 641 40.65 28.52 -33.47
N ARG A 642 41.36 27.43 -33.72
CA ARG A 642 41.92 26.37 -32.87
C ARG A 642 43.25 26.83 -32.24
N HIS A 643 43.62 26.29 -31.07
CA HIS A 643 44.69 25.29 -30.94
C HIS A 643 44.89 24.81 -29.49
N SER A 644 45.41 23.59 -29.39
CA SER A 644 45.88 22.92 -28.17
C SER A 644 47.28 23.41 -27.79
N GLU A 645 47.63 23.41 -26.50
CA GLU A 645 48.85 22.76 -25.98
C GLU A 645 48.93 22.80 -24.44
N GLU A 646 49.52 21.75 -23.88
CA GLU A 646 49.95 21.57 -22.49
C GLU A 646 51.13 22.49 -22.14
N VAL A 647 51.34 22.72 -20.84
CA VAL A 647 52.61 22.50 -20.07
C VAL A 647 52.53 23.27 -18.74
N GLY A 648 52.95 22.61 -17.66
CA GLY A 648 52.79 23.05 -16.28
C GLY A 648 53.83 24.04 -15.74
N GLY A 649 53.69 24.34 -14.44
CA GLY A 649 54.67 25.09 -13.65
C GLY A 649 54.12 25.50 -12.26
N GLU A 650 54.87 25.11 -11.23
CA GLU A 650 54.75 25.27 -9.77
C GLU A 650 54.42 26.69 -9.23
N VAL A 651 53.54 26.79 -8.21
CA VAL A 651 53.78 27.01 -6.74
C VAL A 651 54.01 28.48 -6.35
N GLU A 652 53.05 29.04 -5.59
CA GLU A 652 53.31 29.57 -4.24
C GLU A 652 52.01 29.78 -3.44
N ASP A 653 52.09 29.40 -2.17
CA ASP A 653 51.08 29.30 -1.13
C ASP A 653 50.51 30.65 -0.65
N LEU A 654 49.22 30.68 -0.28
CA LEU A 654 48.75 31.37 0.94
C LEU A 654 47.28 31.04 1.26
N GLY A 655 47.06 30.38 2.41
CA GLY A 655 45.88 30.62 3.26
C GLY A 655 44.73 29.60 3.20
N SER A 656 44.89 28.47 3.88
CA SER A 656 43.77 27.63 4.34
C SER A 656 43.10 28.25 5.58
N PRO A 657 41.84 27.88 5.90
CA PRO A 657 41.71 26.87 6.95
C PRO A 657 40.79 25.72 6.55
N GLY A 658 41.35 24.51 6.67
CA GLY A 658 40.74 23.24 6.33
C GLY A 658 39.72 22.77 7.37
N PHE A 659 38.63 22.20 6.85
CA PHE A 659 37.76 21.30 7.59
C PHE A 659 38.36 19.89 7.58
N VAL A 660 38.72 19.41 8.76
CA VAL A 660 39.26 18.08 9.01
C VAL A 660 38.14 17.05 8.89
N TYR A 661 38.21 16.19 7.87
CA TYR A 661 37.50 14.91 7.86
C TYR A 661 38.36 13.88 8.60
N GLU A 662 37.97 13.56 9.82
CA GLU A 662 38.57 12.45 10.56
C GLU A 662 38.07 11.13 9.96
N ALA A 663 38.91 10.50 9.15
CA ALA A 663 38.69 9.17 8.60
C ALA A 663 38.76 8.13 9.73
N ARG A 664 37.61 7.76 10.28
CA ARG A 664 37.53 6.64 11.22
C ARG A 664 37.67 5.33 10.45
N VAL A 665 38.88 4.79 10.51
CA VAL A 665 39.26 3.44 10.06
C VAL A 665 38.27 2.41 10.61
N GLY A 666 37.45 1.85 9.73
CA GLY A 666 36.51 0.79 10.05
C GLY A 666 37.26 -0.48 10.44
N LYS A 667 37.33 -0.75 11.76
CA LYS A 667 37.73 -2.06 12.26
C LYS A 667 36.72 -3.10 11.80
N ARG A 668 37.23 -4.02 10.97
CA ARG A 668 36.64 -5.28 10.52
C ARG A 668 36.09 -6.05 11.74
N PHE A 669 34.77 -6.01 11.95
CA PHE A 669 34.08 -6.88 12.91
C PHE A 669 33.36 -8.00 12.14
N SER A 670 33.97 -9.18 12.18
CA SER A 670 33.33 -10.44 11.84
C SER A 670 32.24 -10.71 12.89
N ARG A 671 30.97 -10.73 12.49
CA ARG A 671 29.91 -11.39 13.25
C ARG A 671 29.19 -12.37 12.34
N ALA A 672 29.64 -13.63 12.42
CA ALA A 672 28.90 -14.77 11.92
C ALA A 672 27.72 -15.02 12.87
N SER A 673 26.51 -15.03 12.33
CA SER A 673 25.33 -15.61 12.98
C SER A 673 24.54 -16.32 11.90
N VAL A 674 25.10 -17.46 11.48
CA VAL A 674 24.42 -18.43 10.64
C VAL A 674 23.49 -19.23 11.54
N LEU A 675 22.20 -19.16 11.24
CA LEU A 675 21.16 -20.04 11.75
C LEU A 675 21.50 -21.49 11.45
N ASN A 676 21.79 -22.29 12.48
CA ASN A 676 21.71 -23.75 12.42
C ASN A 676 20.72 -24.22 13.50
N TYR A 677 19.58 -24.73 13.06
CA TYR A 677 18.61 -25.41 13.92
C TYR A 677 18.74 -26.91 13.63
N SER A 678 19.48 -27.62 14.48
CA SER A 678 19.51 -29.08 14.49
C SER A 678 18.42 -29.56 15.45
N ARG A 679 17.46 -30.36 14.96
CA ARG A 679 16.52 -31.13 15.80
C ARG A 679 17.28 -32.25 16.53
N PRO A 680 16.90 -32.61 17.77
CA PRO A 680 17.21 -33.93 18.30
C PRO A 680 16.24 -34.98 17.72
N LEU A 681 16.79 -36.12 17.30
CA LEU A 681 16.07 -37.32 16.90
C LEU A 681 15.64 -38.10 18.15
N ASP A 682 14.39 -38.53 18.19
CA ASP A 682 13.86 -39.48 19.17
C ASP A 682 14.58 -40.83 19.06
N GLY A 683 15.19 -41.27 20.16
CA GLY A 683 15.68 -42.62 20.35
C GLY A 683 14.73 -43.42 21.24
N GLN A 684 14.07 -44.42 20.67
CA GLN A 684 13.26 -45.41 21.39
C GLN A 684 14.19 -46.56 21.86
N PRO A 685 14.06 -47.08 23.09
CA PRO A 685 14.94 -48.13 23.59
C PRO A 685 14.47 -49.53 23.12
N GLN A 686 15.43 -50.34 22.64
CA GLN A 686 15.29 -51.79 22.51
C GLN A 686 15.95 -52.46 23.70
N THR A 687 15.24 -53.40 24.29
CA THR A 687 15.75 -54.44 25.20
C THR A 687 14.99 -55.73 24.89
N PRO A 688 15.61 -56.89 25.12
CA PRO A 688 16.84 -57.42 24.53
C PRO A 688 16.62 -57.98 23.12
#